data_AF-A0A2T2N3P9-F1
#
_entry.id   AF-A0A2T2N3P9-F1
#
_cell.length_a   1.000
_cell.length_b   1.000
_cell.length_c   1.000
_cell.angle_alpha   90.00
_cell.angle_beta   90.00
_cell.angle_gamma   90.00
#
_symmetry.space_group_name_H-M   'P 1'
#
loop_
_entity.id
_entity.type
_entity.pdbx_description
1 polymer ?
#
loop_
_entity_poly.entity_id
_entity_poly.type
_entity_poly.pdbx_seq_one_letter_code
_entity_poly.pdbx_strand_id
1 'polypeptide(L)'
;MEISANPARCHGMNPGPTCIHVDHIASLDSNYIDIFSVSQNLNHIHIQERTTRKLFGLKKIVPPGYEDKVSANDSSSQIIYPSIIGSTNLPLLINSFISANFPAIAAYIFFSKPTTDVGRGFKLQIDEAVISPENVECIAGDLSLSKHSNSRVTARSTILLRKGALIGRLLWKVLSSSVRLSWTNLEIHLLLHIDLKQNCRFPIELETLKCSIEGYELDCKALSALKPILRGLPRLIVSGASPDRIAFAMNETFNSGLVSFINSELAKNLPSIKAFSPRNDLPVPSKGIRQPLLPNAIPANLDSWMSHPKIQRLPLTSITLPGTHDSAAYDLSPTLSQIAFEDTSFLWSLRPTPALPNGIFPISSSTPLHLGPALYKFAMNTLIPSIAQSQGLPIRAQLESGIRWLDLRVYFDTNAQAFYTQHALRGPSLTDILEQVSSFFAAHAESRELIVARLAHSNLATQPPCRVGELCELITRILHPRHIFCPASVNEGARFDIGRLAHIPLSEITGEGSKIMFVSADPEVWFPVERKAVLNVACDVSKVQLATFPRKGDVVRNVCGALSGSPSFLLKEYASVQNERIAEELGWVKERPQVVALDWAGARAVETIVRFNFEERALEKSTGECGVPSKKVRKQVII
;
A
#
# COMPACT_ATOMS: atom_id res chain seq x y z
N MET A 1 -11.13 6.49 -52.01
CA MET A 1 -9.90 5.67 -52.00
C MET A 1 -10.26 4.35 -51.35
N GLU A 2 -10.51 3.35 -52.20
CA GLU A 2 -10.97 2.02 -51.84
C GLU A 2 -9.82 1.20 -51.21
N ILE A 3 -10.15 0.43 -50.18
CA ILE A 3 -9.30 -0.65 -49.68
C ILE A 3 -9.88 -1.94 -50.25
N SER A 4 -9.25 -2.46 -51.30
CA SER A 4 -9.54 -3.79 -51.83
C SER A 4 -8.71 -4.84 -51.08
N ALA A 5 -9.39 -5.83 -50.53
CA ALA A 5 -8.79 -7.07 -50.09
C ALA A 5 -8.38 -7.92 -51.31
N ASN A 6 -7.26 -8.64 -51.22
CA ASN A 6 -7.08 -9.88 -51.99
C ASN A 6 -6.28 -10.90 -51.15
N PRO A 7 -6.73 -12.18 -51.07
CA PRO A 7 -6.12 -13.21 -50.25
C PRO A 7 -5.17 -14.09 -51.06
N ALA A 8 -4.15 -14.64 -50.40
CA ALA A 8 -3.41 -15.78 -50.93
C ALA A 8 -3.22 -16.84 -49.84
N ARG A 9 -3.77 -18.03 -50.14
CA ARG A 9 -3.67 -19.29 -49.42
C ARG A 9 -2.24 -19.83 -49.50
N CYS A 10 -1.78 -20.49 -48.43
CA CYS A 10 -1.01 -21.74 -48.53
C CYS A 10 -1.33 -22.65 -47.34
N HIS A 11 -1.45 -23.94 -47.66
CA HIS A 11 -1.71 -25.15 -46.86
C HIS A 11 -0.97 -25.19 -45.51
N GLY A 12 -1.43 -25.81 -44.42
CA GLY A 12 -2.40 -26.89 -44.22
C GLY A 12 -1.77 -27.88 -43.22
N MET A 13 -2.36 -28.06 -42.04
CA MET A 13 -2.25 -29.26 -41.19
C MET A 13 -3.18 -29.10 -39.97
N ASN A 14 -4.04 -30.11 -39.76
CA ASN A 14 -5.03 -30.16 -38.68
C ASN A 14 -4.40 -30.53 -37.32
N PRO A 15 -5.08 -30.21 -36.20
CA PRO A 15 -4.52 -30.27 -34.86
C PRO A 15 -4.74 -31.62 -34.18
N GLY A 16 -3.73 -32.10 -33.46
CA GLY A 16 -3.86 -33.18 -32.47
C GLY A 16 -3.60 -32.62 -31.07
N PRO A 17 -4.31 -33.10 -30.02
CA PRO A 17 -4.18 -32.57 -28.67
C PRO A 17 -2.96 -33.21 -27.98
N THR A 18 -2.03 -32.39 -27.49
CA THR A 18 -0.94 -32.89 -26.65
C THR A 18 -1.31 -32.69 -25.19
N CYS A 19 -1.71 -33.79 -24.56
CA CYS A 19 -1.73 -33.96 -23.11
C CYS A 19 -0.31 -33.72 -22.55
N ILE A 20 -0.21 -32.91 -21.49
CA ILE A 20 0.99 -32.91 -20.64
C ILE A 20 0.64 -33.64 -19.35
N HIS A 21 1.44 -34.67 -19.10
CA HIS A 21 1.47 -35.54 -17.93
C HIS A 21 1.50 -34.77 -16.61
N VAL A 22 0.68 -35.22 -15.66
CA VAL A 22 0.89 -35.03 -14.22
C VAL A 22 0.93 -36.42 -13.61
N ASP A 23 2.12 -36.87 -13.25
CA ASP A 23 2.38 -38.07 -12.45
C ASP A 23 3.08 -37.60 -11.16
N HIS A 24 2.39 -37.65 -10.01
CA HIS A 24 2.40 -38.73 -8.99
C HIS A 24 3.50 -38.50 -7.92
N ILE A 25 3.18 -38.23 -6.64
CA ILE A 25 3.05 -39.16 -5.48
C ILE A 25 3.28 -38.27 -4.23
N ALA A 26 2.71 -38.42 -3.04
CA ALA A 26 1.71 -39.30 -2.46
C ALA A 26 1.28 -38.73 -1.10
N SER A 27 0.13 -39.22 -0.66
CA SER A 27 -0.46 -39.20 0.68
C SER A 27 0.45 -39.70 1.81
N LEU A 28 0.15 -39.26 3.04
CA LEU A 28 -0.11 -40.07 4.26
C LEU A 28 -0.46 -39.10 5.40
N ASP A 29 -1.70 -39.11 5.88
CA ASP A 29 -2.16 -39.68 7.19
C ASP A 29 -1.73 -38.83 8.41
N SER A 30 -2.47 -38.70 9.52
CA SER A 30 -3.86 -38.91 9.93
C SER A 30 -3.91 -38.40 11.39
N ASN A 31 -5.11 -38.08 11.90
CA ASN A 31 -5.48 -38.03 13.33
C ASN A 31 -4.91 -36.92 14.23
N TYR A 32 -5.80 -36.01 14.68
CA TYR A 32 -6.09 -35.85 16.11
C TYR A 32 -7.51 -35.26 16.28
N ILE A 33 -8.39 -36.07 16.87
CA ILE A 33 -9.59 -35.63 17.58
C ILE A 33 -9.14 -35.51 19.04
N ASP A 34 -9.40 -34.38 19.68
CA ASP A 34 -9.93 -34.44 21.05
C ASP A 34 -10.71 -33.19 21.46
N ILE A 35 -11.74 -33.48 22.23
CA ILE A 35 -12.85 -32.65 22.66
C ILE A 35 -12.50 -32.03 24.02
N PHE A 36 -12.87 -30.76 24.26
CA PHE A 36 -13.39 -30.35 25.57
C PHE A 36 -14.37 -29.18 25.42
N SER A 37 -15.63 -29.45 25.74
CA SER A 37 -16.62 -28.47 26.17
C SER A 37 -16.50 -28.28 27.68
N VAL A 38 -16.48 -27.04 28.18
CA VAL A 38 -17.01 -26.72 29.52
C VAL A 38 -17.66 -25.33 29.46
N SER A 39 -18.98 -25.32 29.66
CA SER A 39 -19.79 -24.19 30.06
C SER A 39 -19.50 -23.78 31.50
N GLN A 40 -19.56 -22.48 31.85
CA GLN A 40 -20.34 -21.97 32.99
C GLN A 40 -20.30 -20.43 33.12
N ASN A 41 -21.48 -19.86 32.90
CA ASN A 41 -22.18 -18.77 33.60
C ASN A 41 -21.52 -17.89 34.69
N LEU A 42 -21.94 -16.61 34.61
CA LEU A 42 -22.29 -15.64 35.67
C LEU A 42 -21.18 -14.98 36.49
N ASN A 43 -21.00 -13.65 36.34
CA ASN A 43 -21.65 -12.69 37.26
C ASN A 43 -21.35 -11.21 36.95
N HIS A 44 -22.35 -10.40 37.27
CA HIS A 44 -22.39 -8.95 37.47
C HIS A 44 -21.05 -8.23 37.71
N ILE A 45 -20.82 -7.15 36.96
CA ILE A 45 -20.03 -6.02 37.44
C ILE A 45 -20.84 -4.74 37.26
N HIS A 46 -21.36 -4.26 38.39
CA HIS A 46 -21.79 -2.89 38.61
C HIS A 46 -20.52 -2.01 38.58
N ILE A 47 -20.46 -1.00 37.71
CA ILE A 47 -19.51 0.11 37.89
C ILE A 47 -20.34 1.37 38.12
N GLN A 48 -20.30 1.83 39.37
CA GLN A 48 -20.73 3.15 39.79
C GLN A 48 -19.86 4.22 39.14
N GLU A 49 -20.52 5.24 38.57
CA GLU A 49 -19.92 6.54 38.29
C GLU A 49 -19.37 7.16 39.58
N ARG A 50 -18.08 7.51 39.59
CA ARG A 50 -17.53 8.54 40.48
C ARG A 50 -16.78 9.59 39.65
N THR A 51 -17.50 10.69 39.45
CA THR A 51 -17.07 12.08 39.67
C THR A 51 -15.57 12.36 39.70
N THR A 52 -15.07 13.00 38.64
CA THR A 52 -13.93 13.94 38.75
C THR A 52 -14.19 15.16 37.86
N ARG A 53 -14.91 16.15 38.41
CA ARG A 53 -14.82 17.56 37.99
C ARG A 53 -13.68 18.20 38.76
N LYS A 54 -12.67 18.75 38.07
CA LYS A 54 -12.16 20.12 38.24
C LYS A 54 -10.89 20.35 37.42
N LEU A 55 -10.72 21.61 37.02
CA LEU A 55 -9.56 22.26 36.39
C LEU A 55 -9.45 22.05 34.88
N PHE A 56 -10.04 22.96 34.10
CA PHE A 56 -9.30 24.08 33.49
C PHE A 56 -10.31 25.15 33.06
N GLY A 57 -10.16 26.34 33.64
CA GLY A 57 -10.96 27.51 33.28
C GLY A 57 -10.40 28.12 32.00
N LEU A 58 -11.20 28.13 30.93
CA LEU A 58 -11.04 29.04 29.81
C LEU A 58 -12.37 29.74 29.58
N LYS A 59 -12.43 31.00 30.01
CA LYS A 59 -13.51 31.95 29.70
C LYS A 59 -13.54 32.16 28.19
N LYS A 60 -14.63 31.78 27.53
CA LYS A 60 -14.97 32.25 26.19
C LYS A 60 -15.96 33.40 26.33
N ILE A 61 -15.56 34.57 25.86
CA ILE A 61 -16.40 35.76 25.75
C ILE A 61 -17.43 35.49 24.64
N VAL A 62 -18.72 35.62 24.96
CA VAL A 62 -19.84 35.58 24.01
C VAL A 62 -20.55 36.94 24.07
N PRO A 63 -20.81 37.62 22.94
CA PRO A 63 -21.55 38.88 22.92
C PRO A 63 -23.06 38.67 23.13
N PRO A 64 -23.80 39.66 23.66
CA PRO A 64 -25.17 39.48 24.12
C PRO A 64 -26.18 39.69 22.99
N GLY A 65 -27.26 38.91 23.01
CA GLY A 65 -28.50 39.26 22.30
C GLY A 65 -29.17 38.09 21.57
N TYR A 66 -29.94 37.28 22.30
CA TYR A 66 -31.30 36.81 21.94
C TYR A 66 -31.77 35.85 23.05
N GLU A 67 -32.62 36.34 23.95
CA GLU A 67 -33.38 35.49 24.87
C GLU A 67 -34.72 35.18 24.20
N ASP A 68 -34.97 33.92 23.89
CA ASP A 68 -36.34 33.42 23.68
C ASP A 68 -36.59 32.27 24.64
N LYS A 69 -37.61 32.49 25.49
CA LYS A 69 -38.17 31.52 26.43
C LYS A 69 -38.94 30.47 25.63
N VAL A 70 -38.45 29.22 25.63
CA VAL A 70 -39.25 28.06 25.25
C VAL A 70 -39.37 27.13 26.46
N SER A 71 -40.62 26.88 26.84
CA SER A 71 -41.05 26.05 27.95
C SER A 71 -40.62 24.59 27.81
N ALA A 72 -40.02 24.07 28.87
CA ALA A 72 -39.79 22.64 29.06
C ALA A 72 -41.13 21.94 29.38
N ASN A 73 -41.54 21.02 28.51
CA ASN A 73 -42.27 19.79 28.84
C ASN A 73 -42.59 19.04 27.54
N ASP A 74 -41.61 18.28 27.03
CA ASP A 74 -41.93 17.04 26.32
C ASP A 74 -40.73 16.08 26.41
N SER A 75 -40.85 15.09 27.30
CA SER A 75 -39.85 14.07 27.54
C SER A 75 -40.24 12.79 26.81
N SER A 76 -40.02 12.74 25.50
CA SER A 76 -39.90 11.48 24.79
C SER A 76 -39.03 11.64 23.53
N SER A 77 -37.99 10.81 23.42
CA SER A 77 -37.09 10.64 22.26
C SER A 77 -36.09 11.76 21.90
N GLN A 78 -35.26 12.21 22.85
CA GLN A 78 -33.95 12.76 22.48
C GLN A 78 -32.93 11.63 22.37
N ILE A 79 -32.70 11.17 21.13
CA ILE A 79 -31.48 10.44 20.79
C ILE A 79 -30.33 11.43 21.02
N ILE A 80 -29.53 11.17 22.05
CA ILE A 80 -28.31 11.93 22.33
C ILE A 80 -27.37 11.68 21.14
N TYR A 81 -27.25 12.65 20.24
CA TYR A 81 -26.15 12.69 19.27
C TYR A 81 -24.89 13.10 20.04
N PRO A 82 -23.91 12.21 20.26
CA PRO A 82 -22.59 12.70 20.63
C PRO A 82 -22.13 13.61 19.49
N SER A 83 -21.59 14.77 19.83
CA SER A 83 -20.94 15.68 18.89
C SER A 83 -19.72 14.99 18.28
N ILE A 84 -19.95 14.10 17.30
CA ILE A 84 -18.95 13.44 16.49
C ILE A 84 -18.49 14.47 15.46
N ILE A 85 -17.65 15.40 15.89
CA ILE A 85 -16.79 16.13 14.95
C ILE A 85 -15.63 15.18 14.67
N GLY A 86 -15.91 14.15 13.86
CA GLY A 86 -14.90 13.24 13.32
C GLY A 86 -13.93 14.02 12.42
N SER A 87 -12.81 13.39 12.05
CA SER A 87 -11.83 13.97 11.12
C SER A 87 -12.54 14.55 9.89
N THR A 88 -12.42 15.87 9.68
CA THR A 88 -13.25 16.65 8.74
C THR A 88 -13.22 16.17 7.29
N ASN A 89 -12.27 15.30 6.93
CA ASN A 89 -12.06 14.86 5.56
C ASN A 89 -12.87 13.60 5.19
N LEU A 90 -13.20 12.70 6.13
CA LEU A 90 -13.74 11.39 5.75
C LEU A 90 -15.10 11.48 5.02
N PRO A 91 -16.09 12.30 5.45
CA PRO A 91 -17.33 12.51 4.71
C PRO A 91 -17.07 13.01 3.27
N LEU A 92 -16.17 13.98 3.10
CA LEU A 92 -15.80 14.52 1.78
C LEU A 92 -15.23 13.44 0.86
N LEU A 93 -14.36 12.58 1.39
CA LEU A 93 -13.74 11.48 0.64
C LEU A 93 -14.77 10.41 0.26
N ILE A 94 -15.68 10.07 1.16
CA ILE A 94 -16.79 9.15 0.88
C ILE A 94 -17.72 9.75 -0.19
N ASN A 95 -18.05 11.04 -0.11
CA ASN A 95 -18.89 11.73 -1.08
C ASN A 95 -18.27 11.74 -2.49
N SER A 96 -16.95 11.92 -2.57
CA SER A 96 -16.20 11.80 -3.83
C SER A 96 -16.39 10.41 -4.45
N PHE A 97 -16.27 9.35 -3.65
CA PHE A 97 -16.45 7.98 -4.11
C PHE A 97 -17.89 7.69 -4.52
N ILE A 98 -18.87 8.08 -3.70
CA ILE A 98 -20.30 7.91 -3.99
C ILE A 98 -20.64 8.59 -5.30
N SER A 99 -20.32 9.88 -5.43
CA SER A 99 -20.67 10.68 -6.62
C SER A 99 -20.06 10.10 -7.89
N ALA A 100 -18.84 9.56 -7.82
CA ALA A 100 -18.18 8.95 -8.96
C ALA A 100 -18.80 7.63 -9.39
N ASN A 101 -19.36 6.83 -8.47
CA ASN A 101 -19.87 5.49 -8.79
C ASN A 101 -21.39 5.41 -8.89
N PHE A 102 -22.12 6.41 -8.38
CA PHE A 102 -23.58 6.38 -8.30
C PHE A 102 -24.28 6.09 -9.63
N PRO A 103 -23.90 6.70 -10.77
CA PRO A 103 -24.54 6.41 -12.05
C PRO A 103 -24.40 4.94 -12.49
N ALA A 104 -23.23 4.33 -12.25
CA ALA A 104 -22.99 2.93 -12.55
C ALA A 104 -23.80 2.00 -11.65
N ILE A 105 -23.93 2.35 -10.36
CA ILE A 105 -24.76 1.59 -9.40
C ILE A 105 -26.24 1.66 -9.79
N ALA A 106 -26.75 2.84 -10.13
CA ALA A 106 -28.15 3.02 -10.56
C ALA A 106 -28.43 2.20 -11.84
N ALA A 107 -27.53 2.26 -12.82
CA ALA A 107 -27.61 1.44 -14.02
C ALA A 107 -27.54 -0.07 -13.70
N TYR A 108 -26.67 -0.48 -12.78
CA TYR A 108 -26.58 -1.87 -12.35
C TYR A 108 -27.88 -2.36 -11.75
N ILE A 109 -28.51 -1.59 -10.86
CA ILE A 109 -29.82 -1.94 -10.29
C ILE A 109 -30.85 -2.13 -11.40
N PHE A 110 -30.89 -1.22 -12.37
CA PHE A 110 -31.81 -1.28 -13.50
C PHE A 110 -31.61 -2.55 -14.36
N PHE A 111 -30.37 -2.89 -14.69
CA PHE A 111 -30.06 -4.02 -15.58
C PHE A 111 -30.09 -5.38 -14.87
N SER A 112 -29.53 -5.47 -13.66
CA SER A 112 -29.40 -6.73 -12.91
C SER A 112 -30.66 -7.11 -12.15
N LYS A 113 -31.53 -6.14 -11.84
CA LYS A 113 -32.77 -6.30 -11.08
C LYS A 113 -32.57 -7.13 -9.82
N PRO A 114 -31.71 -6.67 -8.90
CA PRO A 114 -31.24 -7.48 -7.78
C PRO A 114 -32.44 -7.94 -6.94
N THR A 115 -32.39 -9.21 -6.54
CA THR A 115 -33.48 -9.86 -5.83
C THR A 115 -32.98 -10.39 -4.50
N THR A 116 -33.62 -9.98 -3.41
CA THR A 116 -33.27 -10.40 -2.05
C THR A 116 -34.43 -11.14 -1.38
N ASP A 117 -34.14 -12.13 -0.55
CA ASP A 117 -35.16 -12.81 0.27
C ASP A 117 -35.44 -11.96 1.52
N VAL A 118 -36.69 -11.57 1.70
CA VAL A 118 -37.13 -10.75 2.85
C VAL A 118 -37.83 -11.60 3.93
N GLY A 119 -37.69 -12.93 3.85
CA GLY A 119 -38.20 -13.91 4.80
C GLY A 119 -39.53 -14.55 4.35
N ARG A 120 -39.83 -15.74 4.92
CA ARG A 120 -41.10 -16.49 4.70
C ARG A 120 -41.42 -16.77 3.21
N GLY A 121 -40.38 -16.87 2.38
CA GLY A 121 -40.49 -17.12 0.94
C GLY A 121 -40.86 -15.89 0.11
N PHE A 122 -40.85 -14.69 0.70
CA PHE A 122 -40.97 -13.44 -0.04
C PHE A 122 -39.61 -13.03 -0.61
N LYS A 123 -39.61 -12.60 -1.87
CA LYS A 123 -38.44 -11.97 -2.48
C LYS A 123 -38.78 -10.56 -2.90
N LEU A 124 -37.95 -9.60 -2.53
CA LEU A 124 -38.00 -8.25 -3.05
C LEU A 124 -37.05 -8.14 -4.23
N GLN A 125 -37.59 -7.97 -5.43
CA GLN A 125 -36.84 -7.61 -6.61
C GLN A 125 -36.86 -6.08 -6.75
N ILE A 126 -35.69 -5.45 -6.86
CA ILE A 126 -35.58 -4.01 -7.14
C ILE A 126 -35.43 -3.88 -8.64
N ASP A 127 -36.35 -3.18 -9.30
CA ASP A 127 -36.33 -2.97 -10.74
C ASP A 127 -35.63 -1.65 -11.11
N GLU A 128 -35.75 -0.62 -10.25
CA GLU A 128 -35.19 0.71 -10.50
C GLU A 128 -34.95 1.45 -9.17
N ALA A 129 -33.88 2.24 -9.13
CA ALA A 129 -33.61 3.21 -8.07
C ALA A 129 -33.66 4.63 -8.64
N VAL A 130 -34.71 5.37 -8.29
CA VAL A 130 -34.92 6.77 -8.70
C VAL A 130 -34.33 7.67 -7.63
N ILE A 131 -33.02 7.90 -7.72
CA ILE A 131 -32.26 8.71 -6.77
C ILE A 131 -31.29 9.55 -7.59
N SER A 132 -31.31 10.87 -7.43
CA SER A 132 -30.32 11.71 -8.09
C SER A 132 -28.99 11.70 -7.31
N PRO A 133 -27.82 11.68 -7.97
CA PRO A 133 -26.52 11.68 -7.30
C PRO A 133 -26.34 12.81 -6.27
N GLU A 134 -26.87 14.01 -6.58
CA GLU A 134 -26.82 15.19 -5.71
C GLU A 134 -27.62 15.02 -4.41
N ASN A 135 -28.47 14.00 -4.33
CA ASN A 135 -29.26 13.70 -3.15
C ASN A 135 -28.61 12.64 -2.25
N VAL A 136 -27.44 12.11 -2.59
CA VAL A 136 -26.73 11.12 -1.77
C VAL A 136 -25.49 11.74 -1.16
N GLU A 137 -25.48 11.85 0.17
CA GLU A 137 -24.43 12.54 0.90
C GLU A 137 -24.07 11.79 2.18
N CYS A 138 -22.81 11.44 2.35
CA CYS A 138 -22.21 11.15 3.63
C CYS A 138 -22.11 12.45 4.45
N ILE A 139 -22.93 12.56 5.49
CA ILE A 139 -23.00 13.73 6.38
C ILE A 139 -22.12 13.57 7.64
N ALA A 140 -21.73 12.34 7.97
CA ALA A 140 -20.83 12.05 9.08
C ALA A 140 -19.99 10.81 8.78
N GLY A 141 -18.74 10.83 9.23
CA GLY A 141 -17.76 9.78 9.00
C GLY A 141 -16.70 9.80 10.09
N ASP A 142 -16.40 8.64 10.66
CA ASP A 142 -15.34 8.45 11.65
C ASP A 142 -14.60 7.13 11.37
N LEU A 143 -13.30 7.13 11.62
CA LEU A 143 -12.46 5.95 11.50
C LEU A 143 -11.59 5.87 12.75
N SER A 144 -11.78 4.80 13.52
CA SER A 144 -11.10 4.61 14.80
C SER A 144 -10.35 3.28 14.84
N LEU A 145 -9.11 3.32 15.30
CA LEU A 145 -8.34 2.12 15.64
C LEU A 145 -8.71 1.69 17.07
N SER A 146 -9.02 0.41 17.25
CA SER A 146 -9.31 -0.16 18.57
C SER A 146 -8.10 0.01 19.49
N LYS A 147 -8.30 0.65 20.65
CA LYS A 147 -7.24 0.83 21.67
C LYS A 147 -6.75 -0.49 22.26
N HIS A 148 -7.60 -1.52 22.27
CA HIS A 148 -7.31 -2.81 22.92
C HIS A 148 -6.75 -3.86 21.96
N SER A 149 -6.87 -3.62 20.66
CA SER A 149 -6.31 -4.49 19.64
C SER A 149 -5.82 -3.62 18.49
N ASN A 150 -4.51 -3.54 18.29
CA ASN A 150 -3.86 -2.90 17.13
C ASN A 150 -4.24 -3.56 15.78
N SER A 151 -5.27 -4.39 15.78
CA SER A 151 -5.72 -5.23 14.71
C SER A 151 -7.18 -4.98 14.32
N ARG A 152 -7.94 -4.10 14.96
CA ARG A 152 -9.33 -3.82 14.53
C ARG A 152 -9.50 -2.35 14.23
N VAL A 153 -9.94 -2.06 13.00
CA VAL A 153 -10.37 -0.73 12.58
C VAL A 153 -11.89 -0.71 12.60
N THR A 154 -12.48 0.34 13.14
CA THR A 154 -13.92 0.58 13.14
C THR A 154 -14.21 1.81 12.30
N ALA A 155 -14.96 1.64 11.22
CA ALA A 155 -15.44 2.74 10.40
C ALA A 155 -16.92 2.99 10.71
N ARG A 156 -17.27 4.24 10.98
CA ARG A 156 -18.64 4.71 11.14
C ARG A 156 -18.94 5.70 10.05
N SER A 157 -20.08 5.57 9.39
CA SER A 157 -20.56 6.63 8.50
C SER A 157 -22.07 6.76 8.58
N THR A 158 -22.56 7.96 8.30
CA THR A 158 -23.98 8.24 8.11
C THR A 158 -24.14 8.80 6.70
N ILE A 159 -24.91 8.10 5.88
CA ILE A 159 -25.25 8.47 4.51
C ILE A 159 -26.71 8.89 4.50
N LEU A 160 -26.97 10.11 4.04
CA LEU A 160 -28.29 10.67 3.87
C LEU A 160 -28.66 10.61 2.39
N LEU A 161 -29.83 10.03 2.11
CA LEU A 161 -30.45 10.00 0.79
C LEU A 161 -31.69 10.89 0.83
N ARG A 162 -31.63 12.04 0.18
CA ARG A 162 -32.76 12.96 0.04
C ARG A 162 -33.64 12.52 -1.13
N LYS A 163 -34.95 12.73 -1.04
CA LYS A 163 -35.92 12.62 -2.15
C LYS A 163 -35.59 11.50 -3.16
N GLY A 164 -35.96 10.26 -2.81
CA GLY A 164 -35.73 9.13 -3.69
C GLY A 164 -36.90 8.17 -3.72
N ALA A 165 -36.85 7.23 -4.65
CA ALA A 165 -37.77 6.09 -4.68
C ALA A 165 -37.06 4.81 -5.12
N LEU A 166 -37.47 3.69 -4.53
CA LEU A 166 -37.18 2.35 -5.04
C LEU A 166 -38.45 1.81 -5.69
N ILE A 167 -38.32 1.37 -6.93
CA ILE A 167 -39.38 0.72 -7.68
C ILE A 167 -38.98 -0.74 -7.87
N GLY A 168 -39.90 -1.66 -7.59
CA GLY A 168 -39.61 -3.07 -7.66
C GLY A 168 -40.86 -3.93 -7.61
N ARG A 169 -40.65 -5.21 -7.33
CA ARG A 169 -41.69 -6.23 -7.21
C ARG A 169 -41.49 -7.07 -5.97
N LEU A 170 -42.56 -7.28 -5.22
CA LEU A 170 -42.63 -8.29 -4.18
C LEU A 170 -43.12 -9.61 -4.80
N LEU A 171 -42.28 -10.63 -4.72
CA LEU A 171 -42.52 -11.96 -5.28
C LEU A 171 -42.82 -12.93 -4.15
N TRP A 172 -43.89 -13.72 -4.28
CA TRP A 172 -44.22 -14.79 -3.36
C TRP A 172 -44.85 -15.96 -4.10
N LYS A 173 -44.13 -17.08 -4.20
CA LYS A 173 -44.51 -18.21 -5.06
C LYS A 173 -44.77 -17.72 -6.50
N VAL A 174 -46.02 -17.79 -6.95
CA VAL A 174 -46.46 -17.32 -8.28
C VAL A 174 -47.02 -15.89 -8.29
N LEU A 175 -47.17 -15.27 -7.12
CA LEU A 175 -47.72 -13.92 -7.00
C LEU A 175 -46.59 -12.90 -7.14
N SER A 176 -46.85 -11.85 -7.91
CA SER A 176 -46.00 -10.67 -8.00
C SER A 176 -46.84 -9.40 -7.84
N SER A 177 -46.38 -8.46 -7.03
CA SER A 177 -47.01 -7.15 -6.90
C SER A 177 -45.96 -6.05 -7.03
N SER A 178 -46.28 -4.99 -7.77
CA SER A 178 -45.40 -3.83 -7.88
C SER A 178 -45.32 -3.12 -6.53
N VAL A 179 -44.12 -2.71 -6.15
CA VAL A 179 -43.85 -1.94 -4.95
C VAL A 179 -43.14 -0.67 -5.37
N ARG A 180 -43.64 0.46 -4.90
CA ARG A 180 -42.94 1.74 -4.93
C ARG A 180 -42.77 2.21 -3.50
N LEU A 181 -41.53 2.39 -3.07
CA LEU A 181 -41.17 2.98 -1.79
C LEU A 181 -40.53 4.34 -2.07
N SER A 182 -41.22 5.43 -1.77
CA SER A 182 -40.67 6.79 -1.90
C SER A 182 -40.31 7.33 -0.51
N TRP A 183 -39.28 8.17 -0.41
CA TRP A 183 -38.86 8.80 0.85
C TRP A 183 -38.47 10.27 0.68
N THR A 184 -38.58 11.05 1.77
CA THR A 184 -38.05 12.42 1.82
C THR A 184 -36.62 12.44 2.31
N ASN A 185 -36.33 11.78 3.43
CA ASN A 185 -34.98 11.55 3.93
C ASN A 185 -34.83 10.08 4.33
N LEU A 186 -33.80 9.42 3.83
CA LEU A 186 -33.37 8.09 4.26
C LEU A 186 -31.96 8.22 4.82
N GLU A 187 -31.82 8.08 6.13
CA GLU A 187 -30.52 8.03 6.80
C GLU A 187 -30.06 6.58 6.94
N ILE A 188 -28.85 6.30 6.51
CA ILE A 188 -28.20 5.01 6.58
C ILE A 188 -26.97 5.15 7.48
N HIS A 189 -27.03 4.57 8.68
CA HIS A 189 -25.87 4.47 9.55
C HIS A 189 -25.15 3.14 9.31
N LEU A 190 -23.86 3.23 8.99
CA LEU A 190 -22.97 2.11 8.75
C LEU A 190 -21.97 2.02 9.89
N LEU A 191 -21.82 0.83 10.45
CA LEU A 191 -20.76 0.46 11.39
C LEU A 191 -20.05 -0.78 10.85
N LEU A 192 -18.83 -0.56 10.35
CA LEU A 192 -17.98 -1.58 9.75
C LEU A 192 -16.80 -1.86 10.66
N HIS A 193 -16.40 -3.13 10.74
CA HIS A 193 -15.13 -3.54 11.31
C HIS A 193 -14.24 -4.19 10.29
N ILE A 194 -12.96 -3.87 10.36
CA ILE A 194 -11.92 -4.47 9.55
C ILE A 194 -10.94 -5.14 10.51
N ASP A 195 -10.84 -6.47 10.44
CA ASP A 195 -9.82 -7.22 11.19
C ASP A 195 -8.51 -7.29 10.40
N LEU A 196 -7.47 -6.66 10.94
CA LEU A 196 -6.12 -6.63 10.42
C LEU A 196 -5.25 -7.80 10.93
N LYS A 197 -5.75 -8.68 11.82
CA LYS A 197 -4.97 -9.86 12.28
C LYS A 197 -4.66 -10.83 11.15
N GLN A 198 -5.58 -10.92 10.19
CA GLN A 198 -5.44 -11.84 9.07
C GLN A 198 -4.60 -11.16 7.98
N ASN A 199 -3.30 -11.48 7.94
CA ASN A 199 -2.32 -10.89 7.02
C ASN A 199 -2.69 -10.95 5.52
N CYS A 200 -3.66 -11.78 5.14
CA CYS A 200 -4.03 -12.06 3.75
C CYS A 200 -5.50 -11.78 3.42
N ARG A 201 -6.35 -11.59 4.42
CA ARG A 201 -7.79 -11.34 4.26
C ARG A 201 -8.18 -10.32 5.30
N PHE A 202 -8.65 -9.16 4.87
CA PHE A 202 -9.21 -8.19 5.81
C PHE A 202 -10.72 -8.43 5.80
N PRO A 203 -11.27 -9.35 6.63
CA PRO A 203 -12.71 -9.50 6.67
C PRO A 203 -13.30 -8.15 7.07
N ILE A 204 -14.16 -7.65 6.19
CA ILE A 204 -14.99 -6.47 6.45
C ILE A 204 -16.30 -7.03 6.99
N GLU A 205 -16.55 -6.79 8.27
CA GLU A 205 -17.79 -7.19 8.93
C GLU A 205 -18.67 -5.96 9.11
N LEU A 206 -19.84 -5.94 8.50
CA LEU A 206 -20.88 -4.96 8.81
C LEU A 206 -21.58 -5.40 10.10
N GLU A 207 -21.25 -4.75 11.21
CA GLU A 207 -21.86 -5.01 12.53
C GLU A 207 -23.24 -4.38 12.61
N THR A 208 -23.39 -3.14 12.12
CA THR A 208 -24.66 -2.44 12.19
C THR A 208 -24.94 -1.70 10.88
N LEU A 209 -26.14 -1.94 10.37
CA LEU A 209 -26.81 -1.11 9.38
C LEU A 209 -28.12 -0.63 10.01
N LYS A 210 -28.29 0.67 10.15
CA LYS A 210 -29.56 1.24 10.59
C LYS A 210 -30.07 2.19 9.51
N CYS A 211 -31.21 1.85 8.93
CA CYS A 211 -31.96 2.75 8.08
C CYS A 211 -33.03 3.47 8.91
N SER A 212 -33.08 4.80 8.81
CA SER A 212 -34.16 5.63 9.32
C SER A 212 -34.82 6.36 8.16
N ILE A 213 -36.14 6.24 8.01
CA ILE A 213 -36.88 6.85 6.90
C ILE A 213 -37.83 7.90 7.46
N GLU A 214 -37.63 9.15 7.03
CA GLU A 214 -38.55 10.25 7.28
C GLU A 214 -39.47 10.44 6.07
N GLY A 215 -40.78 10.33 6.31
CA GLY A 215 -41.83 10.47 5.32
C GLY A 215 -41.73 9.44 4.20
N TYR A 216 -42.49 8.34 4.33
CA TYR A 216 -42.56 7.30 3.29
C TYR A 216 -43.95 7.16 2.70
N GLU A 217 -44.00 6.79 1.42
CA GLU A 217 -45.23 6.42 0.73
C GLU A 217 -45.06 5.05 0.09
N LEU A 218 -46.02 4.15 0.35
CA LEU A 218 -46.09 2.81 -0.22
C LEU A 218 -47.34 2.69 -1.10
N ASP A 219 -47.17 2.26 -2.35
CA ASP A 219 -48.29 2.06 -3.28
C ASP A 219 -49.37 1.12 -2.69
N CYS A 220 -50.63 1.52 -2.77
CA CYS A 220 -51.81 0.83 -2.24
C CYS A 220 -52.00 -0.59 -2.80
N LYS A 221 -51.46 -0.90 -3.98
CA LYS A 221 -51.47 -2.26 -4.56
C LYS A 221 -50.58 -3.24 -3.79
N ALA A 222 -49.45 -2.79 -3.27
CA ALA A 222 -48.56 -3.58 -2.43
C ALA A 222 -49.19 -3.86 -1.06
N LEU A 223 -49.77 -2.83 -0.44
CA LEU A 223 -50.55 -2.94 0.80
C LEU A 223 -51.70 -3.94 0.67
N SER A 224 -52.40 -3.93 -0.47
CA SER A 224 -53.50 -4.85 -0.75
C SER A 224 -53.01 -6.30 -0.91
N ALA A 225 -51.85 -6.51 -1.55
CA ALA A 225 -51.22 -7.82 -1.68
C ALA A 225 -50.67 -8.37 -0.35
N LEU A 226 -50.21 -7.48 0.54
CA LEU A 226 -49.71 -7.83 1.87
C LEU A 226 -50.84 -8.11 2.87
N LYS A 227 -52.03 -7.54 2.67
CA LYS A 227 -53.19 -7.62 3.58
C LYS A 227 -53.55 -9.05 4.03
N PRO A 228 -53.58 -10.09 3.17
CA PRO A 228 -53.88 -11.47 3.59
C PRO A 228 -52.78 -12.12 4.44
N ILE A 229 -51.52 -11.70 4.23
CA ILE A 229 -50.33 -12.23 4.91
C ILE A 229 -50.16 -11.59 6.29
N LEU A 230 -50.42 -10.28 6.33
CA LEU A 230 -50.47 -9.45 7.52
C LEU A 230 -51.55 -9.92 8.52
N ARG A 231 -52.66 -10.50 8.05
CA ARG A 231 -53.64 -11.19 8.91
C ARG A 231 -53.05 -12.41 9.66
N GLY A 232 -51.97 -13.00 9.16
CA GLY A 232 -51.21 -14.08 9.80
C GLY A 232 -50.10 -13.61 10.76
N LEU A 233 -50.03 -12.31 11.08
CA LEU A 233 -49.20 -11.74 12.14
C LEU A 233 -50.10 -11.27 13.30
N PRO A 234 -50.59 -12.19 14.17
CA PRO A 234 -51.54 -11.84 15.23
C PRO A 234 -51.03 -10.78 16.22
N ARG A 235 -49.71 -10.54 16.27
CA ARG A 235 -49.09 -9.58 17.20
C ARG A 235 -48.91 -8.16 16.65
N LEU A 236 -48.98 -7.95 15.33
CA LEU A 236 -48.75 -6.63 14.72
C LEU A 236 -50.05 -5.91 14.32
N ILE A 237 -51.15 -6.62 14.15
CA ILE A 237 -52.39 -6.05 13.57
C ILE A 237 -53.58 -6.10 14.51
N VAL A 238 -53.56 -6.94 15.54
CA VAL A 238 -54.71 -7.11 16.44
C VAL A 238 -54.79 -6.04 17.54
N SER A 239 -53.82 -5.13 17.65
CA SER A 239 -53.92 -4.01 18.61
C SER A 239 -53.26 -2.73 18.09
N GLY A 240 -53.90 -2.07 17.12
CA GLY A 240 -53.67 -0.65 16.83
C GLY A 240 -52.20 -0.24 16.77
N ALA A 241 -51.34 -1.05 16.12
CA ALA A 241 -49.94 -0.73 15.99
C ALA A 241 -49.82 0.62 15.28
N SER A 242 -49.34 1.63 15.99
CA SER A 242 -49.10 2.94 15.40
C SER A 242 -48.19 2.77 14.18
N PRO A 243 -48.27 3.68 13.18
CA PRO A 243 -47.32 3.72 12.08
C PRO A 243 -45.87 3.52 12.53
N ASP A 244 -45.51 3.99 13.73
CA ASP A 244 -44.19 3.84 14.35
C ASP A 244 -43.84 2.38 14.69
N ARG A 245 -44.79 1.56 15.13
CA ARG A 245 -44.55 0.13 15.42
C ARG A 245 -44.36 -0.69 14.16
N ILE A 246 -45.06 -0.34 13.08
CA ILE A 246 -44.87 -0.95 11.76
C ILE A 246 -43.52 -0.52 11.20
N ALA A 247 -43.19 0.77 11.28
CA ALA A 247 -41.88 1.29 10.90
C ALA A 247 -40.75 0.63 11.71
N PHE A 248 -40.92 0.43 13.02
CA PHE A 248 -39.96 -0.25 13.88
C PHE A 248 -39.74 -1.71 13.48
N ALA A 249 -40.82 -2.50 13.29
CA ALA A 249 -40.71 -3.90 12.90
C ALA A 249 -40.14 -4.08 11.48
N MET A 250 -40.51 -3.19 10.56
CA MET A 250 -39.90 -3.11 9.23
C MET A 250 -38.43 -2.76 9.35
N ASN A 251 -38.06 -1.77 10.15
CA ASN A 251 -36.66 -1.41 10.37
C ASN A 251 -35.87 -2.58 10.95
N GLU A 252 -36.34 -3.28 11.99
CA GLU A 252 -35.58 -4.37 12.61
C GLU A 252 -35.40 -5.58 11.67
N THR A 253 -36.47 -6.00 10.99
CA THR A 253 -36.46 -7.17 10.10
C THR A 253 -35.73 -6.86 8.78
N PHE A 254 -35.97 -5.67 8.21
CA PHE A 254 -35.30 -5.24 6.98
C PHE A 254 -33.83 -4.97 7.22
N ASN A 255 -33.44 -4.32 8.32
CA ASN A 255 -32.04 -4.04 8.63
C ASN A 255 -31.27 -5.35 8.85
N SER A 256 -31.80 -6.31 9.63
CA SER A 256 -31.13 -7.60 9.84
C SER A 256 -30.97 -8.42 8.55
N GLY A 257 -32.00 -8.45 7.70
CA GLY A 257 -31.92 -9.08 6.38
C GLY A 257 -30.93 -8.40 5.44
N LEU A 258 -30.93 -7.06 5.41
CA LEU A 258 -30.04 -6.26 4.57
C LEU A 258 -28.57 -6.36 5.04
N VAL A 259 -28.30 -6.39 6.35
CA VAL A 259 -26.96 -6.66 6.89
C VAL A 259 -26.47 -8.02 6.43
N SER A 260 -27.29 -9.07 6.58
CA SER A 260 -26.94 -10.42 6.15
C SER A 260 -26.65 -10.48 4.65
N PHE A 261 -27.48 -9.83 3.83
CA PHE A 261 -27.29 -9.72 2.39
C PHE A 261 -25.98 -9.00 2.04
N ILE A 262 -25.73 -7.81 2.63
CA ILE A 262 -24.50 -7.05 2.38
C ILE A 262 -23.27 -7.84 2.81
N ASN A 263 -23.28 -8.46 3.98
CA ASN A 263 -22.17 -9.30 4.45
C ASN A 263 -21.95 -10.51 3.51
N SER A 264 -23.02 -11.11 2.99
CA SER A 264 -22.92 -12.18 2.00
C SER A 264 -22.28 -11.69 0.69
N GLU A 265 -22.72 -10.53 0.18
CA GLU A 265 -22.16 -9.95 -1.04
C GLU A 265 -20.72 -9.45 -0.85
N LEU A 266 -20.37 -8.86 0.28
CA LEU A 266 -18.99 -8.51 0.62
C LEU A 266 -18.11 -9.76 0.65
N ALA A 267 -18.56 -10.85 1.30
CA ALA A 267 -17.82 -12.10 1.36
C ALA A 267 -17.64 -12.77 -0.02
N LYS A 268 -18.60 -12.61 -0.93
CA LYS A 268 -18.52 -13.14 -2.31
C LYS A 268 -17.60 -12.30 -3.21
N ASN A 269 -17.69 -10.98 -3.12
CA ASN A 269 -17.11 -10.08 -4.10
C ASN A 269 -15.77 -9.47 -3.68
N LEU A 270 -15.38 -9.54 -2.40
CA LEU A 270 -14.01 -9.16 -1.99
C LEU A 270 -13.06 -10.28 -2.44
N PRO A 271 -12.16 -10.02 -3.41
CA PRO A 271 -11.24 -11.03 -3.90
C PRO A 271 -10.39 -11.53 -2.73
N SER A 272 -10.22 -12.85 -2.65
CA SER A 272 -9.18 -13.43 -1.81
C SER A 272 -7.83 -13.01 -2.40
N ILE A 273 -7.24 -11.95 -1.83
CA ILE A 273 -5.91 -11.47 -2.25
C ILE A 273 -4.95 -12.63 -2.04
N LYS A 274 -4.40 -13.17 -3.14
CA LYS A 274 -3.44 -14.28 -3.08
C LYS A 274 -2.28 -13.90 -2.18
N ALA A 275 -1.89 -14.86 -1.35
CA ALA A 275 -0.87 -14.69 -0.33
C ALA A 275 0.49 -14.36 -0.95
N PHE A 276 1.18 -13.38 -0.37
CA PHE A 276 2.63 -13.36 -0.42
C PHE A 276 3.08 -14.07 0.84
N SER A 277 3.85 -15.15 0.73
CA SER A 277 4.37 -15.84 1.91
C SER A 277 5.22 -14.85 2.70
N PRO A 278 4.94 -14.62 3.99
CA PRO A 278 5.85 -13.86 4.83
C PRO A 278 7.21 -14.57 4.80
N ARG A 279 8.28 -13.86 4.40
CA ARG A 279 9.62 -14.32 4.70
C ARG A 279 9.70 -14.41 6.21
N ASN A 280 9.88 -15.63 6.72
CA ASN A 280 9.99 -15.89 8.15
C ASN A 280 10.98 -14.93 8.79
N ASP A 281 10.56 -14.34 9.90
CA ASP A 281 11.32 -13.40 10.71
C ASP A 281 12.76 -13.89 10.89
N LEU A 282 13.73 -13.03 10.57
CA LEU A 282 15.12 -13.26 10.96
C LEU A 282 15.16 -13.46 12.47
N PRO A 283 15.68 -14.61 12.97
CA PRO A 283 15.63 -14.95 14.39
C PRO A 283 16.23 -13.82 15.21
N VAL A 284 15.43 -13.26 16.12
CA VAL A 284 15.89 -12.26 17.08
C VAL A 284 16.92 -12.95 17.98
N PRO A 285 18.21 -12.52 17.99
CA PRO A 285 19.21 -13.15 18.82
C PRO A 285 18.81 -13.01 20.30
N SER A 286 18.62 -14.14 20.98
CA SER A 286 18.23 -14.18 22.38
C SER A 286 19.35 -13.67 23.29
N LYS A 287 19.09 -12.55 23.97
CA LYS A 287 19.61 -12.08 25.27
C LYS A 287 20.94 -12.69 25.73
N GLY A 288 22.02 -12.18 25.16
CA GLY A 288 23.36 -12.22 25.75
C GLY A 288 24.03 -10.89 25.46
N ILE A 289 23.68 -9.84 26.21
CA ILE A 289 24.21 -8.48 26.01
C ILE A 289 25.68 -8.49 26.42
N ARG A 290 26.57 -8.86 25.51
CA ARG A 290 27.96 -8.40 25.57
C ARG A 290 27.94 -6.97 25.06
N GLN A 291 28.52 -6.02 25.80
CA GLN A 291 28.69 -4.67 25.29
C GLN A 291 29.56 -4.77 24.03
N PRO A 292 29.09 -4.26 22.87
CA PRO A 292 29.94 -4.19 21.69
C PRO A 292 31.15 -3.33 22.05
N LEU A 293 32.35 -3.88 21.83
CA LEU A 293 33.61 -3.15 21.94
C LEU A 293 33.65 -2.13 20.80
N LEU A 294 32.99 -0.98 20.98
CA LEU A 294 33.01 0.09 20.01
C LEU A 294 34.42 0.72 20.03
N PRO A 295 35.16 0.73 18.91
CA PRO A 295 36.41 1.48 18.80
C PRO A 295 36.15 2.98 18.98
N ASN A 296 37.12 3.69 19.57
CA ASN A 296 36.98 5.05 20.07
C ASN A 296 37.04 6.18 19.01
N ALA A 297 37.19 5.90 17.72
CA ALA A 297 37.29 6.97 16.71
C ALA A 297 36.41 6.71 15.50
N ILE A 298 35.33 7.48 15.40
CA ILE A 298 34.58 7.69 14.15
C ILE A 298 35.47 8.53 13.23
N PRO A 299 35.52 8.28 11.92
CA PRO A 299 36.10 9.25 10.99
C PRO A 299 35.42 10.60 11.23
N ALA A 300 36.21 11.66 11.42
CA ALA A 300 35.66 12.99 11.73
C ALA A 300 34.68 13.50 10.66
N ASN A 301 34.83 13.01 9.41
CA ASN A 301 34.09 13.46 8.24
C ASN A 301 33.47 12.28 7.49
N LEU A 302 32.14 12.18 7.47
CA LEU A 302 31.39 11.17 6.71
C LEU A 302 31.30 11.50 5.22
N ASP A 303 31.43 12.75 4.82
CA ASP A 303 31.38 13.16 3.42
C ASP A 303 32.63 12.76 2.62
N SER A 304 33.74 12.43 3.29
CA SER A 304 35.01 12.02 2.68
C SER A 304 35.61 10.77 3.33
N TRP A 305 34.78 9.85 3.85
CA TRP A 305 35.28 8.71 4.64
C TRP A 305 36.11 7.71 3.81
N MET A 306 35.87 7.60 2.51
CA MET A 306 36.63 6.70 1.65
C MET A 306 38.02 7.25 1.33
N SER A 307 38.24 8.57 1.42
CA SER A 307 39.56 9.21 1.22
C SER A 307 40.66 8.66 2.13
N HIS A 308 40.28 8.06 3.26
CA HIS A 308 41.23 7.57 4.24
C HIS A 308 42.17 6.50 3.64
N PRO A 309 43.51 6.61 3.81
CA PRO A 309 44.48 5.71 3.16
C PRO A 309 44.24 4.22 3.44
N LYS A 310 43.75 3.87 4.64
CA LYS A 310 43.35 2.50 4.99
C LYS A 310 42.25 1.98 4.06
N ILE A 311 41.22 2.78 3.81
CA ILE A 311 40.07 2.40 2.97
C ILE A 311 40.50 2.31 1.51
N GLN A 312 41.30 3.27 1.03
CA GLN A 312 41.83 3.30 -0.33
C GLN A 312 42.64 2.04 -0.70
N ARG A 313 43.28 1.37 0.28
CA ARG A 313 44.04 0.12 0.06
C ARG A 313 43.18 -1.14 0.10
N LEU A 314 41.94 -1.06 0.57
CA LEU A 314 41.06 -2.23 0.64
C LEU A 314 40.55 -2.58 -0.77
N PRO A 315 40.49 -3.88 -1.11
CA PRO A 315 39.72 -4.33 -2.26
C PRO A 315 38.26 -3.91 -2.14
N LEU A 316 37.59 -3.61 -3.26
CA LEU A 316 36.19 -3.14 -3.24
C LEU A 316 35.25 -4.10 -2.49
N THR A 317 35.43 -5.42 -2.62
CA THR A 317 34.61 -6.41 -1.88
C THR A 317 34.89 -6.50 -0.39
N SER A 318 36.00 -5.91 0.05
CA SER A 318 36.36 -5.73 1.45
C SER A 318 35.91 -4.38 1.98
N ILE A 319 34.97 -3.71 1.31
CA ILE A 319 34.34 -2.46 1.77
C ILE A 319 32.84 -2.72 1.85
N THR A 320 32.25 -2.37 3.00
CA THR A 320 30.80 -2.36 3.20
C THR A 320 30.30 -0.96 2.89
N LEU A 321 29.53 -0.84 1.81
CA LEU A 321 28.97 0.41 1.36
C LEU A 321 27.65 0.69 2.10
N PRO A 322 27.54 1.83 2.80
CA PRO A 322 26.24 2.32 3.21
C PRO A 322 25.47 2.77 1.97
N GLY A 323 24.25 2.25 1.82
CA GLY A 323 23.39 2.50 0.69
C GLY A 323 22.01 3.00 1.09
N THR A 324 21.29 3.55 0.13
CA THR A 324 19.86 3.84 0.27
C THR A 324 19.05 3.01 -0.72
N HIS A 325 17.93 2.45 -0.26
CA HIS A 325 16.93 1.83 -1.11
C HIS A 325 16.01 2.90 -1.70
N ASP A 326 15.71 2.80 -2.98
CA ASP A 326 14.97 3.81 -3.76
C ASP A 326 15.46 5.23 -3.46
N SER A 327 16.77 5.45 -3.63
CA SER A 327 17.48 6.64 -3.15
C SER A 327 16.84 7.96 -3.57
N ALA A 328 16.14 7.98 -4.71
CA ALA A 328 15.49 9.18 -5.25
C ALA A 328 14.02 9.34 -4.85
N ALA A 329 13.44 8.44 -4.06
CA ALA A 329 12.09 8.58 -3.51
C ALA A 329 12.06 9.47 -2.25
N TYR A 330 12.68 10.66 -2.35
CA TYR A 330 12.62 11.74 -1.34
C TYR A 330 11.68 12.89 -1.72
N ASP A 331 11.37 13.02 -3.01
CA ASP A 331 10.49 14.06 -3.54
C ASP A 331 9.61 13.46 -4.65
N LEU A 332 8.55 12.76 -4.23
CA LEU A 332 7.61 12.10 -5.12
C LEU A 332 6.48 13.07 -5.52
N SER A 333 6.33 13.31 -6.81
CA SER A 333 5.20 14.06 -7.35
C SER A 333 3.92 13.21 -7.33
N PRO A 334 2.72 13.82 -7.30
CA PRO A 334 1.44 13.09 -7.34
C PRO A 334 1.09 12.56 -8.75
N THR A 335 2.11 12.22 -9.55
CA THR A 335 1.97 11.67 -10.89
C THR A 335 2.45 10.23 -10.87
N LEU A 336 1.63 9.28 -11.33
CA LEU A 336 2.09 7.90 -11.50
C LEU A 336 3.22 7.85 -12.53
N SER A 337 4.21 7.00 -12.29
CA SER A 337 5.20 6.70 -13.32
C SER A 337 4.55 5.96 -14.49
N GLN A 338 5.29 5.81 -15.59
CA GLN A 338 4.81 5.06 -16.76
C GLN A 338 5.09 3.56 -16.67
N ILE A 339 5.67 3.10 -15.56
CA ILE A 339 6.00 1.69 -15.33
C ILE A 339 5.11 1.17 -14.20
N ALA A 340 4.17 0.32 -14.56
CA ALA A 340 3.32 -0.38 -13.62
C ALA A 340 3.95 -1.72 -13.23
N PHE A 341 4.13 -1.94 -11.94
CA PHE A 341 4.52 -3.27 -11.42
C PHE A 341 3.27 -4.11 -11.18
N GLU A 342 3.36 -5.43 -11.31
CA GLU A 342 2.21 -6.33 -11.21
C GLU A 342 1.42 -6.11 -9.90
N ASP A 343 2.14 -6.01 -8.78
CA ASP A 343 1.61 -5.85 -7.42
C ASP A 343 0.99 -4.47 -7.14
N THR A 344 1.36 -3.45 -7.91
CA THR A 344 0.88 -2.06 -7.77
C THR A 344 0.10 -1.57 -9.00
N SER A 345 -0.10 -2.44 -10.00
CA SER A 345 -0.74 -2.10 -11.28
C SER A 345 -2.15 -1.53 -11.12
N PHE A 346 -2.84 -1.90 -10.04
CA PHE A 346 -4.15 -1.36 -9.69
C PHE A 346 -4.15 0.18 -9.51
N LEU A 347 -3.01 0.79 -9.18
CA LEU A 347 -2.90 2.25 -9.08
C LEU A 347 -3.20 2.95 -10.41
N TRP A 348 -2.81 2.33 -11.54
CA TRP A 348 -3.10 2.82 -12.89
C TRP A 348 -4.56 2.59 -13.32
N SER A 349 -5.33 1.88 -12.50
CA SER A 349 -6.78 1.70 -12.67
C SER A 349 -7.59 2.70 -11.86
N LEU A 350 -6.97 3.54 -11.03
CA LEU A 350 -7.66 4.59 -10.28
C LEU A 350 -8.11 5.72 -11.23
N ARG A 351 -9.35 6.19 -11.09
CA ARG A 351 -9.92 7.25 -11.92
C ARG A 351 -10.50 8.38 -11.07
N PRO A 352 -10.19 9.66 -11.37
CA PRO A 352 -10.86 10.80 -10.74
C PRO A 352 -12.23 11.06 -11.35
N THR A 353 -12.56 10.47 -12.50
CA THR A 353 -13.79 10.70 -13.23
C THR A 353 -14.90 9.75 -12.79
N PRO A 354 -16.18 10.10 -13.01
CA PRO A 354 -17.29 9.20 -12.79
C PRO A 354 -17.20 7.91 -13.62
N ALA A 355 -17.78 6.83 -13.09
CA ALA A 355 -18.01 5.58 -13.78
C ALA A 355 -19.10 5.76 -14.85
N LEU A 356 -18.98 5.01 -15.95
CA LEU A 356 -19.99 5.04 -17.01
C LEU A 356 -21.30 4.39 -16.51
N PRO A 357 -22.47 4.94 -16.87
CA PRO A 357 -23.78 4.38 -16.49
C PRO A 357 -24.17 3.16 -17.35
N ASN A 358 -23.25 2.20 -17.51
CA ASN A 358 -23.43 1.03 -18.38
C ASN A 358 -23.80 -0.25 -17.62
N GLY A 359 -24.02 -0.15 -16.29
CA GLY A 359 -24.36 -1.28 -15.43
C GLY A 359 -23.20 -2.22 -15.10
N ILE A 360 -21.96 -1.87 -15.48
CA ILE A 360 -20.78 -2.64 -15.09
C ILE A 360 -20.43 -2.28 -13.64
N PHE A 361 -20.97 -3.09 -12.73
CA PHE A 361 -20.75 -3.11 -11.29
C PHE A 361 -20.98 -4.57 -10.84
N PRO A 362 -20.24 -5.17 -9.90
CA PRO A 362 -19.30 -4.61 -8.93
C PRO A 362 -17.90 -4.30 -9.51
N ILE A 363 -17.08 -3.65 -8.70
CA ILE A 363 -15.64 -3.47 -8.94
C ILE A 363 -15.01 -4.86 -9.03
N SER A 364 -14.80 -5.37 -10.24
CA SER A 364 -13.94 -6.53 -10.47
C SER A 364 -12.48 -6.08 -10.48
N SER A 365 -11.55 -7.02 -10.40
CA SER A 365 -10.13 -6.73 -10.56
C SER A 365 -9.77 -6.14 -11.93
N SER A 366 -10.64 -6.24 -12.94
CA SER A 366 -10.42 -5.73 -14.29
C SER A 366 -11.10 -4.39 -14.57
N THR A 367 -12.01 -3.92 -13.72
CA THR A 367 -12.68 -2.63 -13.88
C THR A 367 -11.89 -1.50 -13.22
N PRO A 368 -11.74 -0.33 -13.87
CA PRO A 368 -11.19 0.85 -13.23
C PRO A 368 -11.93 1.21 -11.93
N LEU A 369 -11.19 1.64 -10.93
CA LEU A 369 -11.75 2.10 -9.66
C LEU A 369 -11.96 3.61 -9.70
N HIS A 370 -13.22 4.02 -9.76
CA HIS A 370 -13.60 5.43 -9.82
C HIS A 370 -13.64 6.02 -8.41
N LEU A 371 -12.68 6.87 -8.06
CA LEU A 371 -12.57 7.47 -6.74
C LEU A 371 -13.29 8.83 -6.64
N GLY A 372 -13.50 9.48 -7.78
CA GLY A 372 -13.90 10.88 -7.83
C GLY A 372 -12.74 11.83 -7.49
N PRO A 373 -12.92 13.15 -7.70
CA PRO A 373 -11.79 14.10 -7.66
C PRO A 373 -11.13 14.23 -6.29
N ALA A 374 -11.92 14.32 -5.20
CA ALA A 374 -11.35 14.60 -3.88
C ALA A 374 -10.61 13.38 -3.31
N LEU A 375 -11.20 12.18 -3.42
CA LEU A 375 -10.54 10.95 -2.98
C LEU A 375 -9.36 10.57 -3.86
N TYR A 376 -9.44 10.79 -5.17
CA TYR A 376 -8.29 10.59 -6.06
C TYR A 376 -7.14 11.54 -5.67
N LYS A 377 -7.42 12.84 -5.48
CA LYS A 377 -6.42 13.82 -5.06
C LYS A 377 -5.81 13.44 -3.71
N PHE A 378 -6.62 13.03 -2.75
CA PHE A 378 -6.14 12.55 -1.46
C PHE A 378 -5.24 11.30 -1.60
N ALA A 379 -5.64 10.34 -2.44
CA ALA A 379 -4.86 9.15 -2.69
C ALA A 379 -3.49 9.49 -3.29
N MET A 380 -3.46 10.32 -4.34
CA MET A 380 -2.25 10.69 -5.07
C MET A 380 -1.33 11.63 -4.27
N ASN A 381 -1.89 12.56 -3.50
CA ASN A 381 -1.11 13.60 -2.81
C ASN A 381 -0.73 13.24 -1.38
N THR A 382 -1.42 12.28 -0.76
CA THR A 382 -1.23 11.98 0.66
C THR A 382 -0.97 10.50 0.87
N LEU A 383 -1.89 9.65 0.40
CA LEU A 383 -1.82 8.23 0.73
C LEU A 383 -0.62 7.53 0.09
N ILE A 384 -0.50 7.59 -1.25
CA ILE A 384 0.54 6.89 -1.97
C ILE A 384 1.93 7.41 -1.58
N PRO A 385 2.20 8.74 -1.49
CA PRO A 385 3.48 9.25 -1.02
C PRO A 385 3.83 8.76 0.39
N SER A 386 2.86 8.68 1.31
CA SER A 386 3.10 8.23 2.69
C SER A 386 3.56 6.77 2.80
N ILE A 387 3.32 5.97 1.75
CA ILE A 387 3.72 4.56 1.64
C ILE A 387 4.96 4.41 0.77
N ALA A 388 5.07 5.17 -0.32
CA ALA A 388 6.14 5.04 -1.31
C ALA A 388 7.40 5.84 -0.96
N GLN A 389 7.32 6.88 -0.14
CA GLN A 389 8.50 7.68 0.18
C GLN A 389 9.48 6.88 1.07
N SER A 390 10.63 6.50 0.51
CA SER A 390 11.65 5.71 1.19
C SER A 390 12.77 6.56 1.76
N GLN A 391 12.94 7.82 1.33
CA GLN A 391 14.00 8.69 1.81
C GLN A 391 13.47 10.07 2.22
N GLY A 392 14.16 10.72 3.16
CA GLY A 392 13.84 12.08 3.60
C GLY A 392 14.84 13.14 3.13
N LEU A 393 15.96 12.72 2.52
CA LEU A 393 17.07 13.59 2.15
C LEU A 393 17.28 13.57 0.63
N PRO A 394 17.57 14.71 -0.02
CA PRO A 394 18.06 14.73 -1.39
C PRO A 394 19.37 13.95 -1.56
N ILE A 395 19.71 13.56 -2.80
CA ILE A 395 20.90 12.75 -3.10
C ILE A 395 22.17 13.39 -2.55
N ARG A 396 22.35 14.70 -2.73
CA ARG A 396 23.53 15.39 -2.20
C ARG A 396 23.67 15.22 -0.69
N ALA A 397 22.59 15.43 0.06
CA ALA A 397 22.60 15.28 1.52
C ALA A 397 22.82 13.83 1.97
N GLN A 398 22.33 12.84 1.20
CA GLN A 398 22.65 11.42 1.44
C GLN A 398 24.15 11.14 1.27
N LEU A 399 24.77 11.69 0.22
CA LEU A 399 26.21 11.55 -0.02
C LEU A 399 27.04 12.23 1.08
N GLU A 400 26.65 13.44 1.49
CA GLU A 400 27.27 14.17 2.61
C GLU A 400 27.12 13.41 3.94
N SER A 401 26.03 12.64 4.12
CA SER A 401 25.85 11.76 5.28
C SER A 401 26.63 10.45 5.21
N GLY A 402 27.40 10.21 4.14
CA GLY A 402 28.27 9.04 3.97
C GLY A 402 27.75 7.93 3.08
N ILE A 403 26.55 8.05 2.49
CA ILE A 403 25.99 7.06 1.54
C ILE A 403 26.88 6.98 0.29
N ARG A 404 27.17 5.77 -0.19
CA ARG A 404 27.98 5.51 -1.39
C ARG A 404 27.35 4.51 -2.36
N TRP A 405 26.19 3.97 -2.01
CA TRP A 405 25.39 3.13 -2.88
C TRP A 405 24.00 3.74 -3.09
N LEU A 406 23.67 4.08 -4.33
CA LEU A 406 22.39 4.67 -4.70
C LEU A 406 21.58 3.66 -5.53
N ASP A 407 20.38 3.33 -5.09
CA ASP A 407 19.41 2.55 -5.86
C ASP A 407 18.47 3.50 -6.61
N LEU A 408 18.76 3.72 -7.90
CA LEU A 408 18.04 4.65 -8.77
C LEU A 408 17.12 3.88 -9.71
N ARG A 409 15.80 4.02 -9.50
CA ARG A 409 14.81 3.46 -10.42
C ARG A 409 14.49 4.44 -11.53
N VAL A 410 15.28 4.42 -12.61
CA VAL A 410 15.19 5.41 -13.70
C VAL A 410 14.25 4.92 -14.80
N TYR A 411 13.39 5.81 -15.30
CA TYR A 411 12.59 5.55 -16.50
C TYR A 411 12.56 6.78 -17.42
N PHE A 412 12.30 6.57 -18.70
CA PHE A 412 12.01 7.64 -19.65
C PHE A 412 10.52 7.94 -19.64
N ASP A 413 10.17 9.18 -19.29
CA ASP A 413 8.79 9.65 -19.31
C ASP A 413 8.44 10.22 -20.68
N THR A 414 7.60 9.50 -21.42
CA THR A 414 7.22 9.89 -22.78
C THR A 414 6.35 11.15 -22.84
N ASN A 415 5.68 11.54 -21.75
CA ASN A 415 4.90 12.78 -21.74
C ASN A 415 5.82 14.00 -21.55
N ALA A 416 6.85 13.86 -20.70
CA ALA A 416 7.81 14.93 -20.44
C ALA A 416 9.02 14.93 -21.38
N GLN A 417 9.21 13.85 -22.16
CA GLN A 417 10.40 13.61 -23.00
C GLN A 417 11.71 13.73 -22.22
N ALA A 418 11.74 13.20 -21.00
CA ALA A 418 12.87 13.29 -20.09
C ALA A 418 12.98 12.08 -19.16
N PHE A 419 14.18 11.86 -18.60
CA PHE A 419 14.42 10.82 -17.62
C PHE A 419 14.04 11.26 -16.21
N TYR A 420 13.27 10.43 -15.54
CA TYR A 420 12.86 10.62 -14.15
C TYR A 420 13.18 9.37 -13.34
N THR A 421 13.25 9.51 -12.02
CA THR A 421 13.20 8.36 -11.12
C THR A 421 11.77 8.02 -10.73
N GLN A 422 11.55 6.84 -10.16
CA GLN A 422 10.21 6.41 -9.73
C GLN A 422 10.20 5.54 -8.47
N HIS A 423 9.07 5.57 -7.78
CA HIS A 423 8.64 4.53 -6.84
C HIS A 423 7.11 4.50 -6.82
N ALA A 424 6.51 3.86 -7.82
CA ALA A 424 5.11 3.98 -8.27
C ALA A 424 4.70 5.41 -8.72
N LEU A 425 5.09 6.42 -7.96
CA LEU A 425 5.01 7.83 -8.32
C LEU A 425 6.31 8.28 -9.01
N ARG A 426 6.21 9.30 -9.86
CA ARG A 426 7.34 9.99 -10.48
C ARG A 426 8.10 10.79 -9.42
N GLY A 427 9.38 10.52 -9.28
CA GLY A 427 10.32 11.27 -8.44
C GLY A 427 11.02 12.41 -9.20
N PRO A 428 12.19 12.86 -8.71
CA PRO A 428 12.99 13.90 -9.35
C PRO A 428 13.46 13.54 -10.76
N SER A 429 13.83 14.56 -11.53
CA SER A 429 14.47 14.32 -12.83
C SER A 429 15.86 13.73 -12.62
N LEU A 430 16.31 12.89 -13.55
CA LEU A 430 17.67 12.35 -13.50
C LEU A 430 18.72 13.47 -13.66
N THR A 431 18.40 14.54 -14.40
CA THR A 431 19.24 15.74 -14.51
C THR A 431 19.55 16.31 -13.13
N ASP A 432 18.53 16.57 -12.31
CA ASP A 432 18.70 17.15 -10.97
C ASP A 432 19.54 16.23 -10.07
N ILE A 433 19.37 14.91 -10.20
CA ILE A 433 20.17 13.93 -9.45
C ILE A 433 21.64 13.96 -9.88
N LEU A 434 21.92 14.01 -11.18
CA LEU A 434 23.30 14.06 -11.70
C LEU A 434 23.98 15.39 -11.35
N GLU A 435 23.24 16.50 -11.34
CA GLU A 435 23.76 17.80 -10.90
C GLU A 435 24.10 17.81 -9.40
N GLN A 436 23.29 17.15 -8.57
CA GLN A 436 23.60 16.93 -7.15
C GLN A 436 24.88 16.11 -6.95
N VAL A 437 25.06 15.03 -7.72
CA VAL A 437 26.29 14.21 -7.71
C VAL A 437 27.50 15.02 -8.19
N SER A 438 27.34 15.80 -9.27
CA SER A 438 28.39 16.68 -9.79
C SER A 438 28.83 17.71 -8.76
N SER A 439 27.85 18.32 -8.08
CA SER A 439 28.09 19.29 -7.00
C SER A 439 28.84 18.66 -5.81
N PHE A 440 28.50 17.42 -5.44
CA PHE A 440 29.23 16.67 -4.42
C PHE A 440 30.69 16.44 -4.85
N PHE A 441 30.95 15.99 -6.08
CA PHE A 441 32.32 15.83 -6.57
C PHE A 441 33.11 17.14 -6.64
N ALA A 442 32.47 18.25 -6.97
CA ALA A 442 33.11 19.56 -6.94
C ALA A 442 33.51 19.97 -5.52
N ALA A 443 32.64 19.73 -4.53
CA ALA A 443 32.92 20.00 -3.12
C ALA A 443 33.98 19.07 -2.51
N HIS A 444 34.15 17.86 -3.07
CA HIS A 444 35.06 16.84 -2.57
C HIS A 444 36.04 16.34 -3.64
N ALA A 445 36.61 17.23 -4.45
CA ALA A 445 37.42 16.86 -5.62
C ALA A 445 38.62 15.95 -5.29
N GLU A 446 39.21 16.12 -4.11
CA GLU A 446 40.42 15.39 -3.66
C GLU A 446 40.11 14.18 -2.78
N SER A 447 38.83 13.94 -2.47
CA SER A 447 38.41 12.90 -1.51
C SER A 447 38.49 11.47 -2.06
N ARG A 448 38.68 11.28 -3.38
CA ARG A 448 38.80 9.94 -4.00
C ARG A 448 37.66 9.00 -3.59
N GLU A 449 36.44 9.52 -3.54
CA GLU A 449 35.24 8.76 -3.16
C GLU A 449 34.74 7.93 -4.34
N LEU A 450 34.10 6.80 -4.06
CA LEU A 450 33.41 5.99 -5.07
C LEU A 450 31.91 5.96 -4.77
N ILE A 451 31.12 6.46 -5.70
CA ILE A 451 29.66 6.30 -5.71
C ILE A 451 29.31 5.14 -6.64
N VAL A 452 28.49 4.21 -6.17
CA VAL A 452 27.87 3.18 -7.01
C VAL A 452 26.41 3.53 -7.21
N ALA A 453 26.02 3.84 -8.45
CA ALA A 453 24.64 4.13 -8.83
C ALA A 453 24.04 2.94 -9.56
N ARG A 454 23.21 2.17 -8.86
CA ARG A 454 22.44 1.09 -9.43
C ARG A 454 21.25 1.67 -10.19
N LEU A 455 21.09 1.28 -11.46
CA LEU A 455 19.94 1.59 -12.29
C LEU A 455 19.03 0.36 -12.32
N ALA A 456 17.77 0.50 -11.90
CA ALA A 456 16.84 -0.63 -11.84
C ALA A 456 15.45 -0.24 -12.36
N HIS A 457 14.64 -1.25 -12.68
CA HIS A 457 13.22 -1.10 -13.00
C HIS A 457 12.95 -0.04 -14.09
N SER A 458 13.71 -0.12 -15.16
CA SER A 458 13.69 0.87 -16.25
C SER A 458 12.88 0.39 -17.46
N ASN A 459 12.42 1.32 -18.28
CA ASN A 459 11.78 1.06 -19.58
C ASN A 459 12.72 1.33 -20.76
N LEU A 460 14.03 1.38 -20.51
CA LEU A 460 15.03 1.87 -21.46
C LEU A 460 15.24 0.94 -22.65
N ALA A 461 15.10 -0.37 -22.42
CA ALA A 461 15.32 -1.42 -23.43
C ALA A 461 14.01 -1.87 -24.12
N THR A 462 12.89 -1.79 -23.41
CA THR A 462 11.62 -2.37 -23.85
C THR A 462 10.75 -1.41 -24.64
N GLN A 463 10.98 -0.10 -24.55
CA GLN A 463 10.27 0.89 -25.37
C GLN A 463 11.06 1.24 -26.63
N PRO A 464 10.52 1.01 -27.84
CA PRO A 464 11.11 1.56 -29.06
C PRO A 464 10.88 3.08 -29.14
N PRO A 465 11.91 3.88 -29.49
CA PRO A 465 13.30 3.47 -29.70
C PRO A 465 14.04 3.26 -28.37
N CYS A 466 14.99 2.31 -28.33
CA CYS A 466 15.86 2.07 -27.17
C CYS A 466 16.53 3.39 -26.73
N ARG A 467 16.30 3.80 -25.48
CA ARG A 467 16.70 5.13 -24.94
C ARG A 467 18.02 5.11 -24.19
N VAL A 468 18.72 3.98 -24.21
CA VAL A 468 20.00 3.80 -23.53
C VAL A 468 21.07 4.80 -24.01
N GLY A 469 21.12 5.06 -25.32
CA GLY A 469 22.07 6.03 -25.90
C GLY A 469 21.86 7.44 -25.37
N GLU A 470 20.61 7.88 -25.26
CA GLU A 470 20.22 9.19 -24.71
C GLU A 470 20.53 9.31 -23.23
N LEU A 471 20.35 8.23 -22.46
CA LEU A 471 20.75 8.19 -21.06
C LEU A 471 22.27 8.37 -20.90
N CYS A 472 23.08 7.67 -21.70
CA CYS A 472 24.53 7.83 -21.68
C CYS A 472 24.97 9.26 -22.05
N GLU A 473 24.33 9.87 -23.06
CA GLU A 473 24.58 11.27 -23.44
C GLU A 473 24.24 12.23 -22.30
N LEU A 474 23.10 12.02 -21.62
CA LEU A 474 22.73 12.84 -20.46
C LEU A 474 23.79 12.76 -19.36
N ILE A 475 24.25 11.55 -19.03
CA ILE A 475 25.26 11.34 -17.99
C ILE A 475 26.58 12.04 -18.36
N THR A 476 27.10 11.83 -19.57
CA THR A 476 28.38 12.43 -20.00
C THR A 476 28.31 13.94 -20.20
N ARG A 477 27.12 14.48 -20.48
CA ARG A 477 26.90 15.92 -20.56
C ARG A 477 27.00 16.59 -19.19
N ILE A 478 26.46 15.96 -18.14
CA ILE A 478 26.39 16.57 -16.79
C ILE A 478 27.63 16.22 -15.96
N LEU A 479 28.10 14.97 -16.02
CA LEU A 479 29.25 14.51 -15.26
C LEU A 479 30.51 14.59 -16.12
N HIS A 480 31.52 15.29 -15.61
CA HIS A 480 32.82 15.35 -16.28
C HIS A 480 33.39 13.92 -16.47
N PRO A 481 33.96 13.56 -17.63
CA PRO A 481 34.45 12.20 -17.90
C PRO A 481 35.42 11.65 -16.85
N ARG A 482 36.24 12.53 -16.25
CA ARG A 482 37.14 12.18 -15.14
C ARG A 482 36.43 11.61 -13.90
N HIS A 483 35.15 11.90 -13.70
CA HIS A 483 34.35 11.42 -12.57
C HIS A 483 33.61 10.12 -12.90
N ILE A 484 33.63 9.65 -14.13
CA ILE A 484 32.96 8.41 -14.51
C ILE A 484 33.98 7.28 -14.48
N PHE A 485 33.70 6.22 -13.73
CA PHE A 485 34.49 4.99 -13.77
C PHE A 485 33.98 4.08 -14.89
N CYS A 486 34.83 3.84 -15.88
CA CYS A 486 34.59 2.91 -16.98
C CYS A 486 35.81 1.96 -17.07
N PRO A 487 35.65 0.67 -16.73
CA PRO A 487 36.72 -0.31 -16.87
C PRO A 487 37.21 -0.42 -18.32
N ALA A 488 38.52 -0.56 -18.53
CA ALA A 488 39.09 -0.65 -19.88
C ALA A 488 38.52 -1.81 -20.72
N SER A 489 38.11 -2.92 -20.07
CA SER A 489 37.51 -4.09 -20.72
C SER A 489 36.10 -3.86 -21.27
N VAL A 490 35.44 -2.74 -20.95
CA VAL A 490 34.10 -2.41 -21.47
C VAL A 490 34.15 -2.12 -22.98
N ASN A 491 35.31 -1.75 -23.52
CA ASN A 491 35.48 -1.37 -24.93
C ASN A 491 35.29 -2.54 -25.92
N GLU A 492 35.15 -3.78 -25.45
CA GLU A 492 34.97 -4.97 -26.29
C GLU A 492 33.50 -5.35 -26.51
N GLY A 493 32.56 -4.58 -25.96
CA GLY A 493 31.12 -4.85 -26.10
C GLY A 493 30.60 -6.03 -25.29
N ALA A 494 31.47 -6.66 -24.50
CA ALA A 494 31.10 -7.67 -23.54
C ALA A 494 30.49 -7.03 -22.28
N ARG A 495 29.53 -7.73 -21.66
CA ARG A 495 29.01 -7.36 -20.33
C ARG A 495 30.18 -7.30 -19.35
N PHE A 496 30.34 -6.17 -18.67
CA PHE A 496 31.37 -6.03 -17.65
C PHE A 496 30.92 -6.67 -16.34
N ASP A 497 31.55 -7.77 -15.96
CA ASP A 497 31.32 -8.41 -14.68
C ASP A 497 31.97 -7.60 -13.54
N ILE A 498 31.14 -7.01 -12.67
CA ILE A 498 31.58 -6.27 -11.49
C ILE A 498 32.41 -7.13 -10.53
N GLY A 499 32.26 -8.46 -10.57
CA GLY A 499 33.09 -9.41 -9.85
C GLY A 499 34.58 -9.29 -10.20
N ARG A 500 34.93 -8.77 -11.39
CA ARG A 500 36.33 -8.48 -11.77
C ARG A 500 36.95 -7.37 -10.93
N LEU A 501 36.14 -6.48 -10.36
CA LEU A 501 36.61 -5.45 -9.42
C LEU A 501 36.82 -5.99 -8.01
N ALA A 502 36.48 -7.26 -7.74
CA ALA A 502 36.43 -7.78 -6.39
C ALA A 502 37.73 -7.62 -5.61
N HIS A 503 38.85 -7.85 -6.30
CA HIS A 503 40.20 -7.82 -5.74
C HIS A 503 40.93 -6.51 -6.01
N ILE A 504 40.32 -5.59 -6.77
CA ILE A 504 40.95 -4.32 -7.14
C ILE A 504 40.87 -3.37 -5.94
N PRO A 505 42.01 -2.83 -5.46
CA PRO A 505 42.04 -1.80 -4.42
C PRO A 505 41.22 -0.58 -4.83
N LEU A 506 40.53 0.03 -3.87
CA LEU A 506 39.72 1.21 -4.15
C LEU A 506 40.51 2.35 -4.82
N SER A 507 41.77 2.55 -4.43
CA SER A 507 42.67 3.56 -5.01
C SER A 507 42.91 3.41 -6.50
N GLU A 508 42.86 2.18 -7.02
CA GLU A 508 43.03 1.92 -8.46
C GLU A 508 41.76 2.28 -9.24
N ILE A 509 40.59 2.10 -8.61
CA ILE A 509 39.29 2.48 -9.17
C ILE A 509 39.16 4.01 -9.19
N THR A 510 39.45 4.64 -8.05
CA THR A 510 39.30 6.09 -7.87
C THR A 510 40.39 6.85 -8.60
N GLY A 511 41.60 6.29 -8.73
CA GLY A 511 42.71 6.98 -9.38
C GLY A 511 42.96 8.31 -8.68
N GLU A 512 43.07 9.41 -9.41
CA GLU A 512 43.39 10.73 -8.82
C GLU A 512 42.19 11.47 -8.21
N GLY A 513 40.96 10.95 -8.29
CA GLY A 513 39.80 11.70 -7.81
C GLY A 513 38.54 10.87 -7.63
N SER A 514 37.46 11.52 -7.20
CA SER A 514 36.20 10.83 -6.94
C SER A 514 35.54 10.33 -8.23
N LYS A 515 34.93 9.14 -8.16
CA LYS A 515 34.31 8.45 -9.28
C LYS A 515 32.86 8.05 -8.97
N ILE A 516 32.05 7.96 -10.01
CA ILE A 516 30.78 7.25 -10.01
C ILE A 516 30.88 6.06 -10.97
N MET A 517 30.35 4.93 -10.52
CA MET A 517 30.16 3.72 -11.32
C MET A 517 28.66 3.46 -11.44
N PHE A 518 28.15 3.46 -12.66
CA PHE A 518 26.77 3.07 -12.90
C PHE A 518 26.68 1.58 -13.16
N VAL A 519 25.65 0.96 -12.60
CA VAL A 519 25.43 -0.49 -12.65
C VAL A 519 23.96 -0.78 -12.99
N SER A 520 23.69 -1.40 -14.13
CA SER A 520 22.34 -1.87 -14.46
C SER A 520 21.99 -3.12 -13.67
N ALA A 521 20.80 -3.11 -13.07
CA ALA A 521 20.14 -4.26 -12.47
C ALA A 521 19.16 -4.93 -13.44
N ASP A 522 18.81 -4.27 -14.54
CA ASP A 522 17.88 -4.79 -15.53
C ASP A 522 18.66 -5.64 -16.54
N PRO A 523 18.39 -6.96 -16.63
CA PRO A 523 19.16 -7.88 -17.47
C PRO A 523 18.93 -7.63 -18.97
N GLU A 524 17.81 -7.00 -19.31
CA GLU A 524 17.40 -6.67 -20.69
C GLU A 524 18.07 -5.40 -21.21
N VAL A 525 18.57 -4.54 -20.32
CA VAL A 525 19.24 -3.31 -20.74
C VAL A 525 20.64 -3.66 -21.26
N TRP A 526 20.70 -3.87 -22.57
CA TRP A 526 21.92 -4.09 -23.31
C TRP A 526 22.45 -2.76 -23.84
N PHE A 527 23.71 -2.47 -23.55
CA PHE A 527 24.33 -1.19 -23.89
C PHE A 527 25.09 -1.32 -25.20
N PRO A 528 24.80 -0.48 -26.23
CA PRO A 528 25.50 -0.57 -27.51
C PRO A 528 26.99 -0.27 -27.33
N VAL A 529 27.81 -1.18 -27.87
CA VAL A 529 29.28 -1.20 -27.79
C VAL A 529 29.93 0.09 -28.29
N GLU A 530 29.26 0.78 -29.21
CA GLU A 530 29.79 1.93 -29.94
C GLU A 530 29.97 3.20 -29.09
N ARG A 531 29.46 3.22 -27.85
CA ARG A 531 29.60 4.33 -26.92
C ARG A 531 30.22 3.83 -25.61
N LYS A 532 31.56 3.91 -25.51
CA LYS A 532 32.42 3.65 -24.32
C LYS A 532 31.60 3.61 -23.03
N ALA A 533 31.14 2.42 -22.64
CA ALA A 533 29.91 2.33 -21.85
C ALA A 533 30.12 2.86 -20.43
N VAL A 534 29.45 3.98 -20.15
CA VAL A 534 29.29 4.59 -18.82
C VAL A 534 28.54 3.66 -17.87
N LEU A 535 27.85 2.64 -18.40
CA LEU A 535 26.93 1.76 -17.71
C LEU A 535 27.49 0.34 -17.69
N ASN A 536 27.80 -0.16 -16.50
CA ASN A 536 28.24 -1.55 -16.28
C ASN A 536 27.01 -2.44 -16.00
N VAL A 537 27.11 -3.75 -16.22
CA VAL A 537 26.04 -4.71 -15.89
C VAL A 537 26.51 -5.53 -14.71
N ALA A 538 25.89 -5.43 -13.53
CA ALA A 538 26.27 -6.32 -12.44
C ALA A 538 25.66 -7.71 -12.64
N CYS A 539 26.52 -8.72 -12.68
CA CYS A 539 26.11 -10.07 -12.30
C CYS A 539 26.14 -10.14 -10.77
N ASP A 540 24.96 -10.30 -10.17
CA ASP A 540 24.75 -10.84 -8.83
C ASP A 540 25.62 -10.22 -7.70
N VAL A 541 25.20 -9.06 -7.18
CA VAL A 541 25.76 -8.49 -5.95
C VAL A 541 25.23 -9.33 -4.78
N SER A 542 25.86 -10.49 -4.58
CA SER A 542 25.33 -11.64 -3.85
C SER A 542 24.92 -11.41 -2.38
N LYS A 543 25.17 -10.23 -1.79
CA LYS A 543 24.87 -9.91 -0.38
C LYS A 543 24.51 -8.44 -0.16
N VAL A 544 23.35 -8.03 -0.67
CA VAL A 544 22.71 -6.77 -0.27
C VAL A 544 21.77 -7.05 0.90
N GLN A 545 22.03 -6.45 2.06
CA GLN A 545 21.03 -6.41 3.13
C GLN A 545 20.10 -5.24 2.82
N LEU A 546 18.93 -5.55 2.28
CA LEU A 546 17.89 -4.59 1.92
C LEU A 546 17.00 -4.26 3.13
N ALA A 547 16.43 -3.06 3.08
CA ALA A 547 15.45 -2.56 4.04
C ALA A 547 14.22 -3.48 4.17
N THR A 548 13.52 -3.33 5.29
CA THR A 548 12.31 -4.10 5.62
C THR A 548 11.10 -3.62 4.85
N PHE A 549 10.35 -4.57 4.30
CA PHE A 549 9.05 -4.30 3.71
C PHE A 549 7.96 -4.24 4.78
N PRO A 550 7.13 -3.18 4.82
CA PRO A 550 5.99 -3.14 5.71
C PRO A 550 5.02 -4.27 5.38
N ARG A 551 4.37 -4.86 6.40
CA ARG A 551 3.38 -5.91 6.16
C ARG A 551 2.11 -5.29 5.61
N LYS A 552 1.28 -6.08 4.91
CA LYS A 552 -0.01 -5.62 4.36
C LYS A 552 -0.90 -4.94 5.42
N GLY A 553 -0.98 -5.50 6.63
CA GLY A 553 -1.75 -4.91 7.73
C GLY A 553 -1.20 -3.55 8.19
N ASP A 554 0.10 -3.32 8.05
CA ASP A 554 0.75 -2.06 8.40
C ASP A 554 0.43 -0.99 7.36
N VAL A 555 0.39 -1.36 6.07
CA VAL A 555 -0.10 -0.49 4.98
C VAL A 555 -1.55 -0.10 5.20
N VAL A 556 -2.44 -1.06 5.48
CA VAL A 556 -3.86 -0.78 5.76
C VAL A 556 -4.01 0.13 6.99
N ARG A 557 -3.22 -0.10 8.05
CA ARG A 557 -3.22 0.79 9.22
C ARG A 557 -2.81 2.21 8.83
N ASN A 558 -1.76 2.38 8.03
CA ASN A 558 -1.35 3.71 7.57
C ASN A 558 -2.42 4.39 6.72
N VAL A 559 -3.09 3.63 5.83
CA VAL A 559 -4.24 4.14 5.07
C VAL A 559 -5.33 4.65 6.02
N CYS A 560 -5.65 3.89 7.07
CA CYS A 560 -6.63 4.30 8.07
C CYS A 560 -6.17 5.52 8.89
N GLY A 561 -4.88 5.59 9.25
CA GLY A 561 -4.26 6.76 9.85
C GLY A 561 -4.42 8.00 8.97
N ALA A 562 -4.08 7.89 7.69
CA ALA A 562 -4.23 8.98 6.72
C ALA A 562 -5.69 9.43 6.59
N LEU A 563 -6.63 8.49 6.45
CA LEU A 563 -8.08 8.79 6.34
C LEU A 563 -8.64 9.46 7.60
N SER A 564 -8.09 9.16 8.77
CA SER A 564 -8.44 9.83 10.04
C SER A 564 -7.69 11.15 10.28
N GLY A 565 -6.94 11.63 9.29
CA GLY A 565 -6.20 12.91 9.36
C GLY A 565 -4.84 12.82 10.04
N SER A 566 -4.33 11.60 10.28
CA SER A 566 -3.01 11.32 10.87
C SER A 566 -2.16 10.45 9.95
N PRO A 567 -1.80 10.92 8.72
CA PRO A 567 -0.93 10.14 7.84
C PRO A 567 0.44 9.97 8.51
N SER A 568 0.97 8.74 8.52
CA SER A 568 2.36 8.50 8.89
C SER A 568 3.18 8.12 7.65
N PHE A 569 4.46 8.48 7.65
CA PHE A 569 5.40 7.96 6.68
C PHE A 569 5.75 6.54 7.12
N LEU A 570 4.99 5.55 6.64
CA LEU A 570 5.05 4.19 7.13
C LEU A 570 6.47 3.61 7.05
N LEU A 571 7.13 3.82 5.91
CA LEU A 571 8.52 3.38 5.72
C LEU A 571 9.47 4.06 6.72
N LYS A 572 9.24 5.31 7.09
CA LYS A 572 10.07 6.02 8.08
C LYS A 572 9.99 5.38 9.46
N GLU A 573 8.78 5.07 9.92
CA GLU A 573 8.55 4.46 11.23
C GLU A 573 9.17 3.06 11.33
N TYR A 574 9.10 2.29 10.25
CA TYR A 574 9.71 0.96 10.17
C TYR A 574 11.23 1.05 10.07
N ALA A 575 11.71 1.92 9.18
CA ALA A 575 13.12 2.12 8.94
C ALA A 575 13.85 2.58 10.20
N SER A 576 13.29 3.48 11.02
CA SER A 576 13.98 3.96 12.22
C SER A 576 14.33 2.81 13.18
N VAL A 577 13.40 1.88 13.41
CA VAL A 577 13.62 0.73 14.29
C VAL A 577 14.60 -0.27 13.67
N GLN A 578 14.49 -0.51 12.36
CA GLN A 578 15.33 -1.48 11.67
C GLN A 578 16.75 -0.98 11.45
N ASN A 579 16.94 0.32 11.20
CA ASN A 579 18.24 0.95 11.08
C ASN A 579 19.02 0.85 12.40
N GLU A 580 18.34 1.01 13.55
CA GLU A 580 18.95 0.78 14.86
C GLU A 580 19.36 -0.68 15.05
N ARG A 581 18.48 -1.63 14.70
CA ARG A 581 18.77 -3.06 14.78
C ARG A 581 19.94 -3.48 13.88
N ILE A 582 19.99 -2.99 12.64
CA ILE A 582 21.09 -3.25 11.69
C ILE A 582 22.41 -2.72 12.27
N ALA A 583 22.41 -1.52 12.85
CA ALA A 583 23.60 -0.98 13.50
C ALA A 583 24.09 -1.88 14.65
N GLU A 584 23.18 -2.44 15.44
CA GLU A 584 23.54 -3.40 16.48
C GLU A 584 24.05 -4.72 15.89
N GLU A 585 23.36 -5.27 14.90
CA GLU A 585 23.69 -6.56 14.27
C GLU A 585 25.04 -6.56 13.55
N LEU A 586 25.42 -5.46 12.88
CA LEU A 586 26.71 -5.30 12.20
C LEU A 586 27.91 -5.53 13.14
N GLY A 587 27.77 -5.23 14.42
CA GLY A 587 28.79 -5.54 15.43
C GLY A 587 29.04 -7.04 15.62
N TRP A 588 28.09 -7.89 15.22
CA TRP A 588 28.11 -9.34 15.48
C TRP A 588 28.23 -10.21 14.22
N VAL A 589 27.98 -9.67 13.01
CA VAL A 589 27.97 -10.50 11.80
C VAL A 589 29.36 -11.05 11.51
N LYS A 590 29.47 -12.38 11.31
CA LYS A 590 30.75 -13.04 10.95
C LYS A 590 31.17 -12.73 9.52
N GLU A 591 30.21 -12.69 8.61
CA GLU A 591 30.43 -12.39 7.19
C GLU A 591 30.17 -10.92 6.91
N ARG A 592 31.02 -10.30 6.10
CA ARG A 592 30.91 -8.88 5.77
C ARG A 592 29.85 -8.67 4.68
N PRO A 593 28.76 -7.91 4.93
CA PRO A 593 27.90 -7.46 3.84
C PRO A 593 28.68 -6.50 2.93
N GLN A 594 28.44 -6.59 1.62
CA GLN A 594 29.04 -5.65 0.66
C GLN A 594 28.28 -4.33 0.62
N VAL A 595 26.95 -4.42 0.71
CA VAL A 595 26.05 -3.26 0.69
C VAL A 595 25.00 -3.44 1.78
N VAL A 596 24.75 -2.36 2.52
CA VAL A 596 23.64 -2.27 3.47
C VAL A 596 22.76 -1.12 3.01
N ALA A 597 21.65 -1.43 2.33
CA ALA A 597 20.77 -0.44 1.73
C ALA A 597 19.58 -0.15 2.66
N LEU A 598 19.49 1.09 3.13
CA LEU A 598 18.55 1.52 4.15
C LEU A 598 17.41 2.33 3.53
N ASP A 599 16.19 2.13 4.03
CA ASP A 599 15.14 3.16 3.94
C ASP A 599 15.42 4.21 5.03
N TRP A 600 15.09 5.47 4.77
CA TRP A 600 15.24 6.60 5.69
C TRP A 600 16.57 6.56 6.45
N ALA A 601 17.68 6.49 5.69
CA ALA A 601 19.01 6.27 6.24
C ALA A 601 19.32 7.26 7.37
N GLY A 602 19.38 6.75 8.61
CA GLY A 602 19.67 7.55 9.78
C GLY A 602 21.18 7.68 10.00
N ALA A 603 21.62 8.84 10.48
CA ALA A 603 23.04 9.14 10.72
C ALA A 603 23.76 8.03 11.51
N ARG A 604 23.17 7.55 12.62
CA ARG A 604 23.76 6.49 13.46
C ARG A 604 23.98 5.17 12.72
N ALA A 605 23.06 4.75 11.85
CA ALA A 605 23.20 3.51 11.10
C ALA A 605 24.28 3.64 10.04
N VAL A 606 24.31 4.77 9.33
CA VAL A 606 25.34 5.07 8.33
C VAL A 606 26.72 5.15 8.98
N GLU A 607 26.85 5.87 10.10
CA GLU A 607 28.09 5.95 10.89
C GLU A 607 28.59 4.57 11.33
N THR A 608 27.69 3.70 11.78
CA THR A 608 28.04 2.34 12.17
C THR A 608 28.57 1.54 10.99
N ILE A 609 27.91 1.61 9.83
CA ILE A 609 28.36 0.95 8.60
C ILE A 609 29.73 1.50 8.16
N VAL A 610 29.92 2.82 8.21
CA VAL A 610 31.21 3.44 7.88
C VAL A 610 32.29 2.95 8.84
N ARG A 611 32.05 3.00 10.16
CA ARG A 611 32.99 2.55 11.20
C ARG A 611 33.39 1.09 11.05
N PHE A 612 32.45 0.24 10.64
CA PHE A 612 32.70 -1.18 10.37
C PHE A 612 33.81 -1.40 9.32
N ASN A 613 34.06 -0.41 8.44
CA ASN A 613 35.18 -0.46 7.50
C ASN A 613 36.56 -0.20 8.11
N PHE A 614 36.62 0.40 9.29
CA PHE A 614 37.86 0.78 9.97
C PHE A 614 38.29 -0.23 11.04
N GLU A 615 37.42 -1.17 11.42
CA GLU A 615 37.74 -2.20 12.38
C GLU A 615 38.82 -3.13 11.83
N GLU A 616 39.98 -3.18 12.50
CA GLU A 616 40.89 -4.31 12.35
C GLU A 616 40.25 -5.49 13.06
N ARG A 617 39.33 -6.16 12.38
CA ARG A 617 39.12 -7.55 12.75
C ARG A 617 40.45 -8.21 12.46
N ALA A 618 41.06 -8.76 13.52
CA ALA A 618 42.00 -9.84 13.35
C ALA A 618 41.28 -10.79 12.40
N LEU A 619 41.66 -10.79 11.12
CA LEU A 619 41.51 -11.97 10.31
C LEU A 619 42.23 -12.99 11.16
N GLU A 620 41.49 -13.72 11.99
CA GLU A 620 41.94 -14.96 12.56
C GLU A 620 42.43 -15.68 11.32
N LYS A 621 43.74 -15.63 11.12
CA LYS A 621 44.41 -16.49 10.18
C LYS A 621 43.89 -17.83 10.63
N SER A 622 43.04 -18.45 9.83
CA SER A 622 42.93 -19.89 9.84
C SER A 622 44.30 -20.37 9.39
N THR A 623 45.30 -20.24 10.28
CA THR A 623 46.57 -20.92 10.19
C THR A 623 46.16 -22.37 10.10
N GLY A 624 46.34 -22.92 8.90
CA GLY A 624 46.02 -24.30 8.60
C GLY A 624 46.82 -25.23 9.49
N GLU A 625 46.28 -25.51 10.68
CA GLU A 625 46.50 -26.79 11.32
C GLU A 625 45.61 -27.80 10.61
N CYS A 626 46.20 -28.44 9.59
CA CYS A 626 45.78 -29.74 9.10
C CYS A 626 45.71 -30.71 10.30
N GLY A 627 44.52 -30.90 10.87
CA GLY A 627 44.33 -31.82 11.97
C GLY A 627 42.87 -32.13 12.26
N VAL A 628 42.43 -33.29 11.76
CA VAL A 628 41.21 -34.04 12.14
C VAL A 628 39.90 -33.66 11.40
N PRO A 629 39.25 -34.63 10.72
CA PRO A 629 37.96 -34.42 10.07
C PRO A 629 36.83 -34.36 11.12
N SER A 630 36.34 -33.16 11.43
CA SER A 630 35.12 -33.00 12.23
C SER A 630 33.86 -33.25 11.36
N LYS A 631 32.93 -34.03 11.90
CA LYS A 631 31.70 -34.53 11.29
C LYS A 631 30.92 -33.48 10.47
N LYS A 632 30.45 -33.92 9.29
CA LYS A 632 29.52 -33.23 8.38
C LYS A 632 28.37 -32.57 9.14
N VAL A 633 28.39 -31.25 9.27
CA VAL A 633 27.19 -30.45 9.49
C VAL A 633 26.62 -30.12 8.12
N ARG A 634 25.49 -30.73 7.77
CA ARG A 634 24.71 -30.38 6.57
C ARG A 634 24.25 -28.92 6.70
N LYS A 635 24.90 -28.00 5.98
CA LYS A 635 24.32 -26.69 5.68
C LYS A 635 23.28 -26.89 4.57
N GLN A 636 22.00 -26.80 4.93
CA GLN A 636 20.93 -26.58 3.95
C GLN A 636 21.07 -25.15 3.44
N VAL A 637 21.42 -25.03 2.16
CA VAL A 637 21.29 -23.80 1.39
C VAL A 637 19.82 -23.75 0.97
N ILE A 638 19.09 -22.78 1.51
CA ILE A 638 17.71 -22.47 1.08
C ILE A 638 17.85 -21.30 0.10
N ILE A 639 17.51 -21.59 -1.17
CA ILE A 639 17.37 -20.61 -2.26
C ILE A 639 16.05 -19.85 -2.07
#